data_AF-A0A7W9QGW0-F1
#
_entry.id   AF-A0A7W9QGW0-F1
#
_cell.length_a   1.000
_cell.length_b   1.000
_cell.length_c   1.000
_cell.angle_alpha   90.00
_cell.angle_beta   90.00
_cell.angle_gamma   90.00
#
_symmetry.space_group_name_H-M   'P 1'
#
loop_
_entity.id
_entity.type
_entity.pdbx_description
1 polymer ?
#
loop_
_entity_poly.entity_id
_entity_poly.type
_entity_poly.pdbx_seq_one_letter_code
_entity_poly.pdbx_strand_id
1 'polypeptide(L)'
;MAVEETIAAHGTDRRVGVVGSLRRDEGGLKRFLLSLAEAHIAGVRIDWAACFAHSNARSVPLPTYAFQHKHYWPSIRPAASDPGASGLGRVEHPVLTAGMQLADRDEWVLTGRLSHETQPWLRDHVAFGLPVAPNSTLAELALAAGRDLGTPLLDELMFEAPLLLSDDATLQIQAIVGAPDADGRRTVSVHSRPDGDQHAEATRHCTGLLAPDTEPAIGLVGAWPPPGAEPVPVDGLYAALADLGLDCGPALLGVRAAWRAANEVYAELAVPDDIGAADFGIHPALFEAALHTRQLVLAEQGVPKLPVSWSGVRLVTPGVGHGRARVAVDGDTLRLDLYGDDGSLVFAVDRVAFRAADPAHLEELRRGQSSLYRVNWTPVSVGASSPIRPVVLGAADADAGVGAADRYADLDALARAVADGAATPQAALTVLDTPADADASAVQDAADDAAALVRGWLDGAPSDAAVLIVATRRAVAVGDDDEEDVLDPAQAAVWGVLGAAQAEHPGRFLAVDVDGDVGAAVGVVVAGATAPEWGALLGLDEPQLAVRSGRVLVPRLALAPAPSTDRPAALGANGTVLITGGTTPRGTALARHLTAHYGVRDLLLLGEPGAAADELVAELAERGARTRVEAAESDGLAALVASLDQPLTAVIHTEDGASGPDLARQLHTLTQESDLAAFVVFSSFAPVTPVAPGTSLAGGPARAEHAAADAAGHALVRARRAAKQTGTALAWGPWAGEPAGPGAVELPVERALDLFDQALATDTALLVPVRLDSAALRAQAREGTLPALLRGLVRLPAKPEAGTGSLAQRLAGVLAADRERVVLDLVTEHVAAVLGHGADERIDAERKLKELGMDSMSAVGLRNRLAQATGLRLPVSFVFEHPTPAEIARQLLKQVSTGASDAVPPVPAGATISARLRQAAASGTLPTALRQLVAATAERPVFASAAELPDNGGRLAQLAAGPGRVKIVCVPSYVYVVGSGQEQFMRLADRFDGVRDVHVCTLPGFGTEQAPRSREVALDLLGDAIRAAVGDAPFVLVGYSMGGVVARSLAERLESGGAAIAGVAMIDTLALDTGAAGDATADTDADADADAAADAFAALLAGLLTQERREIAIDDASWLSMGDYLRLFTGERTGPSTARTLMIRATEPLDGAAPDDRRWVATDDHVGVAADHFTLIEAAAGDTADAIERWIGA
;
A
#
# COMPACT_ATOMS: atom_id res chain seq x y z
N MET A 1 -6.87 -4.62 -81.50
CA MET A 1 -7.61 -3.77 -82.46
C MET A 1 -8.64 -4.57 -83.25
N ALA A 2 -8.36 -5.13 -84.44
CA ALA A 2 -9.42 -5.75 -85.27
C ALA A 2 -10.24 -6.88 -84.59
N VAL A 3 -9.60 -7.73 -83.78
CA VAL A 3 -10.29 -8.82 -83.04
C VAL A 3 -11.16 -8.25 -81.92
N GLU A 4 -10.66 -7.28 -81.15
CA GLU A 4 -11.40 -6.62 -80.06
C GLU A 4 -12.58 -5.80 -80.61
N GLU A 5 -12.38 -5.09 -81.72
CA GLU A 5 -13.43 -4.33 -82.43
C GLU A 5 -14.52 -5.26 -82.97
N THR A 6 -14.14 -6.43 -83.48
CA THR A 6 -15.10 -7.45 -83.95
C THR A 6 -15.92 -8.02 -82.78
N ILE A 7 -15.27 -8.31 -81.64
CA ILE A 7 -15.93 -8.80 -80.43
C ILE A 7 -16.91 -7.74 -79.89
N ALA A 8 -16.50 -6.47 -79.82
CA ALA A 8 -17.35 -5.37 -79.39
C ALA A 8 -18.57 -5.19 -80.32
N ALA A 9 -18.37 -5.31 -81.64
CA ALA A 9 -19.44 -5.21 -82.63
C ALA A 9 -20.42 -6.40 -82.61
N HIS A 10 -20.00 -7.59 -82.17
CA HIS A 10 -20.86 -8.79 -82.08
C HIS A 10 -21.68 -8.88 -80.77
N GLY A 11 -21.47 -7.98 -79.81
CA GLY A 11 -22.32 -7.85 -78.62
C GLY A 11 -22.48 -9.16 -77.82
N THR A 12 -21.38 -9.80 -77.43
CA THR A 12 -21.44 -11.03 -76.65
C THR A 12 -21.68 -10.75 -75.17
N ASP A 13 -22.65 -11.41 -74.53
CA ASP A 13 -22.89 -11.38 -73.07
C ASP A 13 -21.74 -12.00 -72.22
N ARG A 14 -20.71 -12.56 -72.87
CA ARG A 14 -19.55 -13.17 -72.21
C ARG A 14 -18.37 -12.20 -72.19
N ARG A 15 -17.66 -12.10 -71.05
CA ARG A 15 -16.38 -11.39 -70.97
C ARG A 15 -15.32 -12.11 -71.82
N VAL A 16 -14.81 -11.45 -72.86
CA VAL A 16 -13.73 -11.97 -73.70
C VAL A 16 -12.50 -11.07 -73.53
N GLY A 17 -11.36 -11.65 -73.15
CA GLY A 17 -10.07 -10.96 -73.10
C GLY A 17 -9.22 -11.31 -74.31
N VAL A 18 -8.60 -10.30 -74.94
CA VAL A 18 -7.64 -10.50 -76.04
C VAL A 18 -6.25 -10.22 -75.51
N VAL A 19 -5.35 -11.19 -75.67
CA VAL A 19 -3.99 -11.11 -75.14
C VAL A 19 -3.00 -11.39 -76.26
N GLY A 20 -1.98 -10.54 -76.39
CA GLY A 20 -0.93 -10.70 -77.41
C GLY A 20 0.25 -11.49 -76.88
N SER A 21 0.36 -12.78 -77.25
CA SER A 21 1.42 -13.70 -76.80
C SER A 21 2.82 -13.37 -77.35
N LEU A 22 2.90 -12.69 -78.50
CA LEU A 22 4.09 -12.04 -79.04
C LEU A 22 3.71 -10.66 -79.59
N ARG A 23 4.54 -9.66 -79.31
CA ARG A 23 4.38 -8.30 -79.85
C ARG A 23 5.62 -7.91 -80.64
N ARG A 24 5.43 -7.02 -81.64
CA ARG A 24 6.52 -6.48 -82.45
C ARG A 24 7.50 -5.74 -81.54
N ASP A 25 8.78 -6.04 -81.67
CA ASP A 25 9.90 -5.47 -80.89
C ASP A 25 9.86 -5.73 -79.36
N GLU A 26 8.89 -6.51 -78.86
CA GLU A 26 8.73 -6.91 -77.46
C GLU A 26 8.59 -8.43 -77.31
N GLY A 27 9.30 -9.20 -78.14
CA GLY A 27 9.25 -10.67 -78.10
C GLY A 27 9.94 -11.29 -76.87
N GLY A 28 9.78 -12.61 -76.71
CA GLY A 28 10.51 -13.39 -75.72
C GLY A 28 9.72 -13.75 -74.45
N LEU A 29 10.38 -14.48 -73.54
CA LEU A 29 9.73 -15.12 -72.39
C LEU A 29 9.04 -14.12 -71.46
N LYS A 30 9.61 -12.91 -71.28
CA LYS A 30 9.04 -11.86 -70.45
C LYS A 30 7.66 -11.41 -70.95
N ARG A 31 7.50 -11.20 -72.27
CA ARG A 31 6.20 -10.83 -72.86
C ARG A 31 5.22 -11.99 -72.82
N PHE A 32 5.69 -13.21 -72.99
CA PHE A 32 4.85 -14.40 -72.90
C PHE A 32 4.31 -14.61 -71.47
N LEU A 33 5.16 -14.51 -70.44
CA LEU A 33 4.74 -14.59 -69.04
C LEU A 33 3.80 -13.43 -68.66
N LEU A 34 4.05 -12.22 -69.14
CA LEU A 34 3.15 -11.08 -68.96
C LEU A 34 1.78 -11.36 -69.60
N SER A 35 1.75 -12.00 -70.77
CA SER A 35 0.51 -12.40 -71.45
C SER A 35 -0.26 -13.46 -70.65
N LEU A 36 0.44 -14.43 -70.03
CA LEU A 36 -0.19 -15.39 -69.14
C LEU A 36 -0.77 -14.71 -67.88
N ALA A 37 -0.09 -13.71 -67.33
CA ALA A 37 -0.60 -12.91 -66.21
C ALA A 37 -1.83 -12.07 -66.62
N GLU A 38 -1.78 -11.42 -67.79
CA GLU A 38 -2.92 -10.68 -68.38
C GLU A 38 -4.15 -11.61 -68.54
N ALA A 39 -3.94 -12.84 -69.02
CA ALA A 39 -4.99 -13.85 -69.13
C ALA A 39 -5.52 -14.32 -67.76
N HIS A 40 -4.63 -14.51 -66.78
CA HIS A 40 -5.01 -14.92 -65.42
C HIS A 40 -5.87 -13.86 -64.71
N ILE A 41 -5.49 -12.59 -64.81
CA ILE A 41 -6.25 -11.44 -64.28
C ILE A 41 -7.62 -11.33 -64.98
N ALA A 42 -7.69 -11.66 -66.28
CA ALA A 42 -8.94 -11.75 -67.02
C ALA A 42 -9.81 -12.96 -66.64
N GLY A 43 -9.37 -13.82 -65.71
CA GLY A 43 -10.12 -14.96 -65.18
C GLY A 43 -9.85 -16.28 -65.89
N VAL A 44 -8.87 -16.34 -66.80
CA VAL A 44 -8.45 -17.60 -67.44
C VAL A 44 -7.64 -18.42 -66.44
N ARG A 45 -7.99 -19.70 -66.27
CA ARG A 45 -7.18 -20.62 -65.45
C ARG A 45 -5.88 -20.93 -66.18
N ILE A 46 -4.75 -20.58 -65.56
CA ILE A 46 -3.41 -20.89 -66.04
C ILE A 46 -2.82 -22.00 -65.18
N ASP A 47 -2.22 -23.00 -65.81
CA ASP A 47 -1.47 -24.03 -65.11
C ASP A 47 -0.05 -23.50 -64.79
N TRP A 48 0.08 -22.90 -63.61
CA TRP A 48 1.36 -22.39 -63.11
C TRP A 48 2.36 -23.51 -62.81
N ALA A 49 1.89 -24.72 -62.49
CA ALA A 49 2.79 -25.85 -62.26
C ALA A 49 3.54 -26.23 -63.55
N ALA A 50 2.84 -26.25 -64.70
CA ALA A 50 3.47 -26.43 -66.00
C ALA A 50 4.43 -25.28 -66.35
N CYS A 51 4.13 -24.04 -65.95
CA CYS A 51 5.01 -22.89 -66.18
C CYS A 51 6.34 -22.98 -65.42
N PHE A 52 6.35 -23.57 -64.22
CA PHE A 52 7.51 -23.65 -63.33
C PHE A 52 8.20 -25.03 -63.28
N ALA A 53 7.72 -26.02 -64.05
CA ALA A 53 8.21 -27.40 -64.03
C ALA A 53 9.73 -27.57 -64.25
N HIS A 54 10.39 -26.56 -64.85
CA HIS A 54 11.83 -26.58 -65.15
C HIS A 54 12.62 -25.45 -64.48
N SER A 55 12.06 -24.73 -63.50
CA SER A 55 12.66 -23.51 -62.94
C SER A 55 13.18 -23.63 -61.50
N ASN A 56 13.30 -24.83 -60.91
CA ASN A 56 13.70 -25.05 -59.51
C ASN A 56 12.94 -24.19 -58.48
N ALA A 57 11.75 -23.69 -58.82
CA ALA A 57 10.96 -22.83 -57.96
C ALA A 57 10.42 -23.61 -56.75
N ARG A 58 10.33 -22.96 -55.60
CA ARG A 58 9.89 -23.55 -54.32
C ARG A 58 8.76 -22.72 -53.75
N SER A 59 7.80 -23.36 -53.08
CA SER A 59 6.75 -22.64 -52.35
C SER A 59 7.37 -21.98 -51.11
N VAL A 60 7.01 -20.73 -50.85
CA VAL A 60 7.44 -19.97 -49.67
C VAL A 60 6.21 -19.45 -48.94
N PRO A 61 6.23 -19.38 -47.59
CA PRO A 61 5.14 -18.76 -46.84
C PRO A 61 5.10 -17.26 -47.16
N LEU A 62 3.93 -16.77 -47.56
CA LEU A 62 3.67 -15.34 -47.75
C LEU A 62 2.84 -14.82 -46.57
N PRO A 63 2.83 -13.50 -46.33
CA PRO A 63 1.88 -12.89 -45.41
C PRO A 63 0.46 -13.39 -45.68
N THR A 64 -0.30 -13.63 -44.60
CA THR A 64 -1.68 -14.09 -44.70
C THR A 64 -2.54 -13.06 -45.44
N TYR A 65 -3.68 -13.51 -45.97
CA TYR A 65 -4.63 -12.63 -46.66
C TYR A 65 -5.03 -11.47 -45.75
N ALA A 66 -4.86 -10.23 -46.23
CA ALA A 66 -5.24 -9.03 -45.49
C ALA A 66 -6.77 -8.92 -45.43
N PHE A 67 -7.38 -9.57 -44.43
CA PHE A 67 -8.82 -9.47 -44.20
C PHE A 67 -9.22 -8.01 -43.98
N GLN A 68 -10.41 -7.64 -44.45
CA GLN A 68 -10.89 -6.25 -44.41
C GLN A 68 -11.13 -5.74 -42.96
N HIS A 69 -10.94 -6.57 -41.93
CA HIS A 69 -11.13 -6.29 -40.50
C HIS A 69 -12.41 -5.51 -40.21
N LYS A 70 -13.48 -5.80 -40.97
CA LYS A 70 -14.80 -5.25 -40.70
C LYS A 70 -15.40 -5.99 -39.51
N HIS A 71 -15.76 -5.22 -38.50
CA HIS A 71 -16.36 -5.72 -37.28
C HIS A 71 -17.78 -6.23 -37.58
N TYR A 72 -17.94 -7.54 -37.76
CA TYR A 72 -19.23 -8.21 -37.90
C TYR A 72 -19.53 -8.95 -36.61
N TRP A 73 -19.96 -8.20 -35.60
CA TRP A 73 -20.40 -8.72 -34.31
C TRP A 73 -21.92 -8.57 -34.23
N PRO A 74 -22.67 -9.61 -33.80
CA PRO A 74 -24.09 -9.44 -33.53
C PRO A 74 -24.23 -8.38 -32.43
N SER A 75 -24.78 -7.23 -32.79
CA SER A 75 -25.12 -6.20 -31.83
C SER A 75 -26.35 -6.69 -31.08
N ILE A 76 -26.14 -7.39 -29.97
CA ILE A 76 -27.20 -7.60 -28.98
C ILE A 76 -27.38 -6.25 -28.30
N ARG A 77 -28.02 -5.30 -29.01
CA ARG A 77 -28.88 -4.37 -28.29
C ARG A 77 -30.04 -5.24 -27.84
N PRO A 78 -30.37 -5.35 -26.55
CA PRO A 78 -31.68 -5.84 -26.20
C PRO A 78 -32.64 -4.91 -26.93
N ALA A 79 -33.34 -5.42 -27.94
CA ALA A 79 -34.57 -4.78 -28.35
C ALA A 79 -35.37 -4.73 -27.06
N ALA A 80 -35.60 -3.53 -26.52
CA ALA A 80 -36.65 -3.34 -25.55
C ALA A 80 -37.87 -4.05 -26.14
N SER A 81 -38.26 -5.17 -25.53
CA SER A 81 -39.49 -5.84 -25.89
C SER A 81 -40.56 -4.79 -25.80
N ASP A 82 -41.21 -4.45 -26.92
CA ASP A 82 -42.30 -3.47 -26.92
C ASP A 82 -43.30 -3.90 -25.84
N PRO A 83 -43.41 -3.17 -24.71
CA PRO A 83 -44.27 -3.58 -23.60
C PRO A 83 -45.73 -3.72 -24.06
N GLY A 84 -46.09 -3.01 -25.15
CA GLY A 84 -47.41 -3.08 -25.77
C GLY A 84 -47.76 -4.48 -26.29
N ALA A 85 -46.78 -5.30 -26.68
CA ALA A 85 -47.02 -6.68 -27.09
C ALA A 85 -47.48 -7.58 -25.92
N SER A 86 -47.16 -7.19 -24.68
CA SER A 86 -47.55 -7.86 -23.44
C SER A 86 -48.75 -7.20 -22.75
N GLY A 87 -49.41 -6.22 -23.40
CA GLY A 87 -50.53 -5.47 -22.83
C GLY A 87 -50.14 -4.45 -21.75
N LEU A 88 -48.85 -4.15 -21.63
CA LEU A 88 -48.32 -3.14 -20.71
C LEU A 88 -48.16 -1.80 -21.44
N GLY A 89 -48.53 -0.71 -20.78
CA GLY A 89 -48.22 0.64 -21.24
C GLY A 89 -46.73 0.91 -21.14
N ARG A 90 -46.17 1.62 -22.11
CA ARG A 90 -44.78 2.07 -22.08
C ARG A 90 -44.65 3.30 -21.18
N VAL A 91 -43.64 3.32 -20.31
CA VAL A 91 -43.29 4.46 -19.47
C VAL A 91 -41.92 4.98 -19.92
N GLU A 92 -41.82 6.30 -20.14
CA GLU A 92 -40.55 6.94 -20.55
C GLU A 92 -39.72 7.28 -19.31
N HIS A 93 -39.07 6.26 -18.74
CA HIS A 93 -38.14 6.41 -17.61
C HIS A 93 -37.06 5.29 -17.63
N PRO A 94 -35.79 5.58 -17.26
CA PRO A 94 -34.67 4.62 -17.32
C PRO A 94 -34.85 3.34 -16.49
N VAL A 95 -35.51 3.47 -15.34
CA VAL A 95 -35.82 2.35 -14.43
C VAL A 95 -37.22 1.81 -14.69
N LEU A 96 -38.28 2.57 -14.38
CA LEU A 96 -39.68 2.21 -14.63
C LEU A 96 -40.02 2.26 -16.13
N THR A 97 -40.02 1.11 -16.80
CA THR A 97 -40.15 1.05 -18.27
C THR A 97 -41.54 0.60 -18.74
N ALA A 98 -42.33 -0.01 -17.86
CA ALA A 98 -43.66 -0.50 -18.16
C ALA A 98 -44.65 -0.19 -17.04
N GLY A 99 -45.92 0.00 -17.40
CA GLY A 99 -47.00 0.26 -16.45
C GLY A 99 -48.30 -0.44 -16.84
N MET A 100 -49.10 -0.82 -15.84
CA MET A 100 -50.44 -1.34 -16.06
C MET A 100 -51.42 -0.81 -15.01
N GLN A 101 -52.63 -0.50 -15.45
CA GLN A 101 -53.76 -0.28 -14.55
C GLN A 101 -54.41 -1.62 -14.22
N LEU A 102 -54.82 -1.80 -12.96
CA LEU A 102 -55.60 -2.97 -12.56
C LEU A 102 -57.03 -2.86 -13.11
N ALA A 103 -57.57 -3.95 -13.67
CA ALA A 103 -58.79 -3.87 -14.47
C ALA A 103 -60.05 -3.48 -13.69
N ASP A 104 -60.11 -3.76 -12.39
CA ASP A 104 -61.28 -3.55 -11.51
C ASP A 104 -61.15 -2.34 -10.58
N ARG A 105 -60.01 -1.65 -10.59
CA ARG A 105 -59.69 -0.55 -9.67
C ARG A 105 -58.73 0.44 -10.31
N ASP A 106 -58.88 1.72 -9.97
CA ASP A 106 -58.00 2.78 -10.47
C ASP A 106 -56.65 2.81 -9.75
N GLU A 107 -56.00 1.64 -9.69
CA GLU A 107 -54.67 1.43 -9.14
C GLU A 107 -53.72 1.07 -10.27
N TRP A 108 -52.49 1.55 -10.17
CA TRP A 108 -51.46 1.39 -11.18
C TRP A 108 -50.25 0.67 -10.60
N VAL A 109 -49.69 -0.24 -11.39
CA VAL A 109 -48.42 -0.89 -11.10
C VAL A 109 -47.46 -0.55 -12.22
N LEU A 110 -46.40 0.19 -11.87
CA LEU A 110 -45.27 0.45 -12.75
C LEU A 110 -44.13 -0.48 -12.37
N THR A 111 -43.42 -1.02 -13.36
CA THR A 111 -42.33 -1.96 -13.13
C THR A 111 -41.14 -1.71 -14.04
N GLY A 112 -39.98 -2.16 -13.59
CA GLY A 112 -38.72 -1.95 -14.27
C GLY A 112 -37.58 -2.73 -13.64
N ARG A 113 -36.36 -2.39 -14.03
CA ARG A 113 -35.13 -3.03 -13.51
C ARG A 113 -34.12 -1.99 -13.08
N LEU A 114 -33.38 -2.31 -12.04
CA LEU A 114 -32.26 -1.53 -11.53
C LEU A 114 -31.03 -2.43 -11.44
N SER A 115 -29.91 -2.01 -12.03
CA SER A 115 -28.63 -2.73 -11.94
C SER A 115 -27.45 -1.79 -12.14
N HIS A 116 -26.27 -2.17 -11.65
CA HIS A 116 -25.05 -1.39 -11.92
C HIS A 116 -24.60 -1.43 -13.40
N GLU A 117 -25.11 -2.36 -14.21
CA GLU A 117 -24.86 -2.37 -15.66
C GLU A 117 -25.66 -1.29 -16.38
N THR A 118 -26.92 -1.10 -15.99
CA THR A 118 -27.85 -0.18 -16.67
C THR A 118 -27.89 1.21 -16.03
N GLN A 119 -27.55 1.33 -14.74
CA GLN A 119 -27.34 2.59 -14.03
C GLN A 119 -25.98 2.58 -13.32
N PRO A 120 -24.86 2.79 -14.05
CA PRO A 120 -23.51 2.70 -13.48
C PRO A 120 -23.24 3.68 -12.34
N TRP A 121 -23.92 4.83 -12.33
CA TRP A 121 -23.79 5.88 -11.31
C TRP A 121 -24.24 5.42 -9.91
N LEU A 122 -25.03 4.35 -9.78
CA LEU A 122 -25.41 3.79 -8.48
C LEU A 122 -24.21 3.26 -7.69
N ARG A 123 -23.15 2.83 -8.39
CA ARG A 123 -21.89 2.38 -7.77
C ARG A 123 -21.20 3.50 -6.98
N ASP A 124 -21.54 4.75 -7.28
CA ASP A 124 -20.90 5.90 -6.67
C ASP A 124 -21.57 6.31 -5.36
N HIS A 125 -22.64 5.65 -4.92
CA HIS A 125 -23.26 5.93 -3.62
C HIS A 125 -23.08 4.75 -2.66
N VAL A 126 -22.16 4.89 -1.71
CA VAL A 126 -21.90 3.87 -0.69
C VAL A 126 -22.14 4.46 0.69
N ALA A 127 -23.08 3.88 1.44
CA ALA A 127 -23.39 4.29 2.81
C ALA A 127 -22.94 3.21 3.80
N PHE A 128 -22.07 3.57 4.73
CA PHE A 128 -21.51 2.72 5.78
C PHE A 128 -20.82 1.45 5.28
N GLY A 129 -20.24 1.53 4.08
CA GLY A 129 -19.61 0.42 3.36
C GLY A 129 -20.56 -0.38 2.46
N LEU A 130 -21.85 -0.01 2.41
CA LEU A 130 -22.87 -0.71 1.63
C LEU A 130 -23.19 0.06 0.33
N PRO A 131 -23.15 -0.58 -0.86
CA PRO A 131 -23.68 0.01 -2.07
C PRO A 131 -25.20 0.12 -1.92
N VAL A 132 -25.68 1.35 -1.77
CA VAL A 132 -27.09 1.64 -1.53
C VAL A 132 -27.53 2.69 -2.53
N ALA A 133 -28.69 2.49 -3.16
CA ALA A 133 -29.26 3.56 -3.96
C ALA A 133 -29.61 4.74 -3.03
N PRO A 134 -29.24 5.97 -3.40
CA PRO A 134 -29.56 7.14 -2.56
C PRO A 134 -31.08 7.32 -2.47
N ASN A 135 -31.55 7.90 -1.37
CA ASN A 135 -32.98 8.11 -1.13
C ASN A 135 -33.65 8.98 -2.21
N SER A 136 -32.88 9.86 -2.86
CA SER A 136 -33.27 10.60 -4.06
C SER A 136 -33.71 9.70 -5.23
N THR A 137 -33.18 8.49 -5.34
CA THR A 137 -33.61 7.49 -6.33
C THR A 137 -35.06 7.06 -6.08
N LEU A 138 -35.40 6.74 -4.83
CA LEU A 138 -36.75 6.30 -4.45
C LEU A 138 -37.78 7.43 -4.64
N ALA A 139 -37.39 8.67 -4.32
CA ALA A 139 -38.23 9.83 -4.56
C ALA A 139 -38.47 10.10 -6.05
N GLU A 140 -37.44 9.99 -6.90
CA GLU A 140 -37.64 10.14 -8.36
C GLU A 140 -38.51 9.03 -8.93
N LEU A 141 -38.38 7.78 -8.45
CA LEU A 141 -39.28 6.69 -8.85
C LEU A 141 -40.74 6.98 -8.46
N ALA A 142 -40.98 7.53 -7.27
CA ALA A 142 -42.32 7.92 -6.82
C ALA A 142 -42.88 9.08 -7.66
N LEU A 143 -42.07 10.11 -7.96
CA LEU A 143 -42.45 11.23 -8.82
C LEU A 143 -42.77 10.76 -10.25
N ALA A 144 -41.93 9.90 -10.82
CA ALA A 144 -42.15 9.32 -12.14
C ALA A 144 -43.47 8.53 -12.20
N ALA A 145 -43.81 7.78 -11.14
CA ALA A 145 -45.06 7.04 -11.05
C ALA A 145 -46.31 7.94 -10.99
N GLY A 146 -46.21 9.14 -10.41
CA GLY A 146 -47.32 10.10 -10.32
C GLY A 146 -47.49 11.03 -11.53
N ARG A 147 -46.44 11.20 -12.34
CA ARG A 147 -46.36 12.21 -13.41
C ARG A 147 -47.47 12.08 -14.44
N ASP A 148 -47.63 10.88 -15.01
CA ASP A 148 -48.61 10.62 -16.07
C ASP A 148 -50.04 10.47 -15.53
N LEU A 149 -50.19 10.38 -14.20
CA LEU A 149 -51.48 10.26 -13.50
C LEU A 149 -52.06 11.61 -13.05
N GLY A 150 -51.37 12.72 -13.34
CA GLY A 150 -51.80 14.07 -12.97
C GLY A 150 -51.57 14.42 -11.49
N THR A 151 -50.73 13.67 -10.79
CA THR A 151 -50.33 13.91 -9.40
C THR A 151 -48.80 14.10 -9.29
N PRO A 152 -48.24 15.21 -9.82
CA PRO A 152 -46.80 15.41 -9.94
C PRO A 152 -46.13 15.90 -8.64
N LEU A 153 -46.90 16.24 -7.61
CA LEU A 153 -46.41 16.65 -6.29
C LEU A 153 -46.32 15.41 -5.39
N LEU A 154 -45.16 15.20 -4.78
CA LEU A 154 -45.00 14.23 -3.72
C LEU A 154 -45.17 14.95 -2.38
N ASP A 155 -46.38 14.85 -1.82
CA ASP A 155 -46.83 15.54 -0.61
C ASP A 155 -46.08 15.03 0.62
N GLU A 156 -45.95 13.71 0.74
CA GLU A 156 -45.16 13.04 1.77
C GLU A 156 -44.50 11.76 1.24
N LEU A 157 -43.29 11.46 1.68
CA LEU A 157 -42.60 10.19 1.45
C LEU A 157 -41.84 9.76 2.72
N MET A 158 -42.08 8.52 3.13
CA MET A 158 -41.44 7.86 4.28
C MET A 158 -40.54 6.72 3.80
N PHE A 159 -39.30 6.67 4.28
CA PHE A 159 -38.39 5.57 4.00
C PHE A 159 -38.53 4.46 5.06
N GLU A 160 -38.68 3.22 4.60
CA GLU A 160 -38.90 2.03 5.44
C GLU A 160 -37.70 1.09 5.42
N ALA A 161 -37.05 0.91 4.25
CA ALA A 161 -35.88 0.04 4.10
C ALA A 161 -34.94 0.56 2.99
N PRO A 162 -33.61 0.46 3.18
CA PRO A 162 -32.65 0.85 2.14
C PRO A 162 -32.75 -0.05 0.91
N LEU A 163 -32.46 0.51 -0.27
CA LEU A 163 -32.39 -0.24 -1.52
C LEU A 163 -30.94 -0.62 -1.79
N LEU A 164 -30.57 -1.83 -1.38
CA LEU A 164 -29.21 -2.37 -1.52
C LEU A 164 -29.01 -2.96 -2.92
N LEU A 165 -27.90 -2.66 -3.57
CA LEU A 165 -27.60 -3.16 -4.91
C LEU A 165 -26.18 -3.74 -4.96
N SER A 166 -26.08 -5.07 -4.96
CA SER A 166 -24.80 -5.77 -5.13
C SER A 166 -24.30 -5.67 -6.57
N ASP A 167 -22.99 -5.80 -6.79
CA ASP A 167 -22.35 -5.54 -8.10
C ASP A 167 -22.90 -6.36 -9.27
N ASP A 168 -23.32 -7.61 -9.02
CA ASP A 168 -23.88 -8.51 -10.03
C ASP A 168 -25.41 -8.66 -9.93
N ALA A 169 -26.05 -7.94 -8.99
CA ALA A 169 -27.49 -8.05 -8.77
C ALA A 169 -28.26 -7.16 -9.76
N THR A 170 -29.30 -7.73 -10.37
CA THR A 170 -30.37 -6.98 -10.99
C THR A 170 -31.60 -7.10 -10.12
N LEU A 171 -32.21 -5.97 -9.78
CA LEU A 171 -33.45 -5.92 -9.01
C LEU A 171 -34.62 -5.59 -9.93
N GLN A 172 -35.72 -6.32 -9.79
CA GLN A 172 -37.00 -5.89 -10.31
C GLN A 172 -37.56 -4.82 -9.38
N ILE A 173 -37.90 -3.66 -9.92
CA ILE A 173 -38.53 -2.55 -9.21
C ILE A 173 -40.03 -2.54 -9.51
N GLN A 174 -40.85 -2.25 -8.50
CA GLN A 174 -42.28 -2.00 -8.63
C GLN A 174 -42.69 -0.74 -7.88
N ALA A 175 -43.34 0.19 -8.57
CA ALA A 175 -44.03 1.32 -7.95
C ALA A 175 -45.53 1.11 -8.06
N ILE A 176 -46.22 1.06 -6.92
CA ILE A 176 -47.67 0.85 -6.84
C ILE A 176 -48.32 2.16 -6.46
N VAL A 177 -49.23 2.65 -7.29
CA VAL A 177 -50.01 3.87 -7.06
C VAL A 177 -51.47 3.51 -6.82
N GLY A 178 -52.02 3.96 -5.69
CA GLY A 178 -53.39 3.71 -5.28
C GLY A 178 -54.44 4.51 -6.05
N ALA A 179 -55.71 4.18 -5.80
CA ALA A 179 -56.85 4.95 -6.27
C ALA A 179 -56.85 6.38 -5.69
N PRO A 180 -57.40 7.37 -6.42
CA PRO A 180 -57.43 8.74 -5.93
C PRO A 180 -58.46 8.87 -4.81
N ASP A 181 -58.11 9.62 -3.77
CA ASP A 181 -59.05 10.04 -2.73
C ASP A 181 -59.97 11.19 -3.22
N ALA A 182 -60.81 11.71 -2.31
CA ALA A 182 -61.73 12.81 -2.63
C ALA A 182 -61.02 14.11 -3.05
N ASP A 183 -59.77 14.29 -2.66
CA ASP A 183 -58.93 15.46 -2.95
C ASP A 183 -58.02 15.22 -4.18
N GLY A 184 -58.15 14.06 -4.83
CA GLY A 184 -57.32 13.66 -5.98
C GLY A 184 -55.94 13.14 -5.60
N ARG A 185 -55.66 12.88 -4.31
CA ARG A 185 -54.38 12.36 -3.84
C ARG A 185 -54.33 10.84 -3.96
N ARG A 186 -53.16 10.29 -4.22
CA ARG A 186 -52.94 8.86 -4.43
C ARG A 186 -51.82 8.37 -3.53
N THR A 187 -52.00 7.22 -2.89
CA THR A 187 -50.90 6.57 -2.19
C THR A 187 -49.87 6.05 -3.19
N VAL A 188 -48.59 6.04 -2.82
CA VAL A 188 -47.52 5.44 -3.61
C VAL A 188 -46.64 4.57 -2.72
N SER A 189 -46.16 3.45 -3.24
CA SER A 189 -45.14 2.63 -2.58
C SER A 189 -44.17 2.05 -3.58
N VAL A 190 -42.88 1.98 -3.22
CA VAL A 190 -41.82 1.42 -4.07
C VAL A 190 -41.26 0.17 -3.42
N HIS A 191 -41.17 -0.90 -4.21
CA HIS A 191 -40.74 -2.23 -3.80
C HIS A 191 -39.63 -2.73 -4.71
N SER A 192 -38.79 -3.62 -4.18
CA SER A 192 -37.84 -4.39 -4.98
C SER A 192 -37.87 -5.88 -4.64
N ARG A 193 -37.38 -6.68 -5.58
CA ARG A 193 -37.05 -8.09 -5.38
C ARG A 193 -35.94 -8.51 -6.35
N PRO A 194 -35.20 -9.60 -6.08
CA PRO A 194 -34.25 -10.15 -7.02
C PRO A 194 -34.89 -10.45 -8.38
N ASP A 195 -34.23 -10.09 -9.46
CA ASP A 195 -34.70 -10.41 -10.81
C ASP A 195 -34.56 -11.91 -11.09
N GLY A 196 -35.56 -12.51 -11.76
CA GLY A 196 -35.60 -13.95 -12.05
C GLY A 196 -36.27 -14.84 -10.99
N ASP A 197 -36.38 -14.40 -9.74
CA ASP A 197 -37.11 -15.13 -8.69
C ASP A 197 -38.49 -14.51 -8.43
N GLN A 198 -39.52 -15.17 -8.96
CA GLN A 198 -40.90 -14.70 -8.85
C GLN A 198 -41.52 -14.98 -7.48
N HIS A 199 -40.92 -15.87 -6.67
CA HIS A 199 -41.42 -16.31 -5.37
C HIS A 199 -40.73 -15.61 -4.20
N ALA A 200 -39.61 -14.91 -4.45
CA ALA A 200 -38.96 -14.06 -3.45
C ALA A 200 -39.92 -13.00 -2.90
N GLU A 201 -39.85 -12.79 -1.58
CA GLU A 201 -40.62 -11.76 -0.90
C GLU A 201 -40.17 -10.36 -1.36
N ALA A 202 -41.13 -9.51 -1.71
CA ALA A 202 -40.82 -8.15 -2.14
C ALA A 202 -40.51 -7.27 -0.92
N THR A 203 -39.38 -6.57 -0.96
CA THR A 203 -39.01 -5.61 0.07
C THR A 203 -39.62 -4.25 -0.27
N ARG A 204 -40.39 -3.68 0.65
CA ARG A 204 -40.93 -2.32 0.52
C ARG A 204 -39.92 -1.30 1.03
N HIS A 205 -39.52 -0.36 0.18
CA HIS A 205 -38.50 0.63 0.51
C HIS A 205 -39.07 1.95 0.99
N CYS A 206 -40.19 2.39 0.42
CA CYS A 206 -40.85 3.62 0.84
C CYS A 206 -42.36 3.59 0.59
N THR A 207 -43.07 4.42 1.35
CA THR A 207 -44.50 4.72 1.18
C THR A 207 -44.72 6.22 1.21
N GLY A 208 -45.71 6.71 0.46
CA GLY A 208 -45.96 8.14 0.36
C GLY A 208 -47.33 8.49 -0.20
N LEU A 209 -47.53 9.80 -0.40
CA LEU A 209 -48.75 10.39 -0.92
C LEU A 209 -48.40 11.35 -2.06
N LEU A 210 -48.99 11.10 -3.22
CA LEU A 210 -48.93 11.94 -4.41
C LEU A 210 -50.17 12.84 -4.45
N ALA A 211 -50.01 14.08 -4.88
CA ALA A 211 -51.09 15.07 -4.96
C ALA A 211 -51.05 15.83 -6.29
N PRO A 212 -52.19 16.39 -6.73
CA PRO A 212 -52.20 17.39 -7.79
C PRO A 212 -51.41 18.62 -7.36
N ASP A 213 -50.58 19.17 -8.26
CA ASP A 213 -49.91 20.44 -8.01
C ASP A 213 -50.81 21.61 -8.45
N THR A 214 -51.14 22.49 -7.51
CA THR A 214 -52.04 23.65 -7.75
C THR A 214 -51.37 25.00 -7.51
N GLU A 215 -50.13 25.02 -7.01
CA GLU A 215 -49.44 26.28 -6.72
C GLU A 215 -48.53 26.70 -7.87
N PRO A 216 -48.34 28.02 -8.11
CA PRO A 216 -47.45 28.50 -9.15
C PRO A 216 -45.97 28.30 -8.77
N ALA A 217 -45.16 27.82 -9.72
CA ALA A 217 -43.71 27.76 -9.58
C ALA A 217 -43.09 29.17 -9.59
N ILE A 218 -42.36 29.52 -8.54
CA ILE A 218 -41.73 30.84 -8.39
C ILE A 218 -40.23 30.72 -8.71
N GLY A 219 -39.80 31.39 -9.78
CA GLY A 219 -38.38 31.46 -10.16
C GLY A 219 -37.53 32.33 -9.22
N LEU A 220 -36.22 32.28 -9.40
CA LEU A 220 -35.25 33.05 -8.64
C LEU A 220 -35.41 34.56 -8.95
N VAL A 221 -35.53 35.37 -7.89
CA VAL A 221 -35.58 36.83 -7.99
C VAL A 221 -34.38 37.43 -7.25
N GLY A 222 -33.43 38.00 -7.98
CA GLY A 222 -32.25 38.65 -7.40
C GLY A 222 -30.94 38.28 -8.11
N ALA A 223 -29.82 38.78 -7.59
CA ALA A 223 -28.48 38.45 -8.07
C ALA A 223 -27.99 37.12 -7.46
N TRP A 224 -27.14 36.40 -8.19
CA TRP A 224 -26.52 35.14 -7.78
C TRP A 224 -24.98 35.23 -7.82
N PRO A 225 -24.26 34.85 -6.75
CA PRO A 225 -24.77 34.60 -5.41
C PRO A 225 -25.37 35.89 -4.79
N PRO A 226 -26.18 35.80 -3.72
CA PRO A 226 -26.74 36.97 -3.07
C PRO A 226 -25.66 37.95 -2.58
N PRO A 227 -25.89 39.27 -2.68
CA PRO A 227 -24.94 40.26 -2.14
C PRO A 227 -24.68 40.04 -0.65
N GLY A 228 -23.41 39.89 -0.28
CA GLY A 228 -22.98 39.64 1.11
C GLY A 228 -22.90 38.16 1.51
N ALA A 229 -23.14 37.21 0.58
CA ALA A 229 -22.85 35.80 0.81
C ALA A 229 -21.33 35.54 0.79
N GLU A 230 -20.82 34.82 1.78
CA GLU A 230 -19.40 34.49 1.91
C GLU A 230 -19.11 33.15 1.21
N PRO A 231 -18.06 33.05 0.38
CA PRO A 231 -17.70 31.78 -0.26
C PRO A 231 -17.28 30.74 0.79
N VAL A 232 -17.70 29.48 0.58
CA VAL A 232 -17.34 28.35 1.43
C VAL A 232 -16.46 27.39 0.62
N PRO A 233 -15.30 26.95 1.14
CA PRO A 233 -14.50 25.90 0.51
C PRO A 233 -15.33 24.63 0.32
N VAL A 234 -15.38 24.15 -0.92
CA VAL A 234 -15.97 22.85 -1.26
C VAL A 234 -14.93 21.73 -1.23
N ASP A 235 -13.65 22.11 -1.22
CA ASP A 235 -12.50 21.22 -1.09
C ASP A 235 -12.53 20.57 0.29
N GLY A 236 -12.83 19.27 0.33
CA GLY A 236 -13.00 18.51 1.57
C GLY A 236 -14.45 18.13 1.90
N LEU A 237 -15.47 18.69 1.23
CA LEU A 237 -16.88 18.34 1.47
C LEU A 237 -17.12 16.81 1.41
N TYR A 238 -16.66 16.20 0.31
CA TYR A 238 -16.84 14.76 0.10
C TYR A 238 -15.94 13.90 0.99
N ALA A 239 -14.82 14.46 1.47
CA ALA A 239 -14.01 13.79 2.49
C ALA A 239 -14.74 13.77 3.84
N ALA A 240 -15.33 14.91 4.24
CA ALA A 240 -16.14 15.01 5.46
C ALA A 240 -17.39 14.10 5.40
N LEU A 241 -18.05 13.99 4.25
CA LEU A 241 -19.14 13.02 4.05
C LEU A 241 -18.65 11.57 4.18
N ALA A 242 -17.50 11.25 3.59
CA ALA A 242 -16.90 9.91 3.72
C ALA A 242 -16.51 9.59 5.17
N ASP A 243 -16.04 10.57 5.94
CA ASP A 243 -15.71 10.39 7.36
C ASP A 243 -16.97 10.16 8.22
N LEU A 244 -18.14 10.62 7.76
CA LEU A 244 -19.46 10.26 8.30
C LEU A 244 -19.98 8.91 7.77
N GLY A 245 -19.23 8.22 6.92
CA GLY A 245 -19.61 6.94 6.31
C GLY A 245 -20.43 7.07 5.03
N LEU A 246 -20.49 8.23 4.38
CA LEU A 246 -21.16 8.44 3.10
C LEU A 246 -20.12 8.66 1.99
N ASP A 247 -19.76 7.59 1.29
CA ASP A 247 -18.78 7.66 0.21
C ASP A 247 -19.47 7.96 -1.12
N CYS A 248 -19.00 9.05 -1.75
CA CYS A 248 -19.50 9.54 -3.03
C CYS A 248 -18.42 9.35 -4.11
N GLY A 249 -18.72 8.56 -5.13
CA GLY A 249 -17.93 8.43 -6.35
C GLY A 249 -18.21 9.55 -7.35
N PRO A 250 -17.53 9.53 -8.52
CA PRO A 250 -17.47 10.64 -9.47
C PRO A 250 -18.83 11.22 -9.90
N ALA A 251 -19.85 10.38 -10.11
CA ALA A 251 -21.18 10.84 -10.53
C ALA A 251 -21.88 11.72 -9.48
N LEU A 252 -21.53 11.55 -8.20
CA LEU A 252 -22.13 12.27 -7.07
C LEU A 252 -21.31 13.50 -6.61
N LEU A 253 -20.17 13.75 -7.27
CA LEU A 253 -19.33 14.93 -7.04
C LEU A 253 -19.90 16.18 -7.75
N GLY A 254 -21.19 16.45 -7.50
CA GLY A 254 -21.95 17.49 -8.19
C GLY A 254 -21.76 18.92 -7.67
N VAL A 255 -21.25 19.16 -6.46
CA VAL A 255 -21.09 20.51 -5.89
C VAL A 255 -19.84 21.19 -6.48
N ARG A 256 -20.03 22.31 -7.18
CA ARG A 256 -18.95 23.03 -7.88
C ARG A 256 -18.46 24.26 -7.12
N ALA A 257 -19.38 25.00 -6.52
CA ALA A 257 -19.09 26.17 -5.72
C ALA A 257 -20.21 26.35 -4.69
N ALA A 258 -19.88 26.95 -3.54
CA ALA A 258 -20.86 27.23 -2.51
C ALA A 258 -20.59 28.56 -1.81
N TRP A 259 -21.66 29.21 -1.35
CA TRP A 259 -21.65 30.42 -0.55
C TRP A 259 -22.62 30.28 0.61
N ARG A 260 -22.31 30.94 1.71
CA ARG A 260 -23.13 30.98 2.91
C ARG A 260 -23.63 32.37 3.17
N ALA A 261 -24.92 32.49 3.47
CA ALA A 261 -25.53 33.70 3.98
C ALA A 261 -26.45 33.32 5.14
N ALA A 262 -26.10 33.71 6.37
CA ALA A 262 -26.81 33.31 7.58
C ALA A 262 -26.95 31.77 7.71
N ASN A 263 -28.19 31.24 7.71
CA ASN A 263 -28.52 29.81 7.79
C ASN A 263 -28.83 29.18 6.42
N GLU A 264 -28.50 29.89 5.33
CA GLU A 264 -28.72 29.43 3.97
C GLU A 264 -27.39 29.17 3.26
N VAL A 265 -27.38 28.13 2.44
CA VAL A 265 -26.31 27.79 1.50
C VAL A 265 -26.84 27.99 0.10
N TYR A 266 -26.00 28.62 -0.72
CA TYR A 266 -26.20 28.81 -2.13
C TYR A 266 -25.13 27.98 -2.81
N ALA A 267 -25.50 27.04 -3.67
CA ALA A 267 -24.55 26.14 -4.32
C ALA A 267 -24.80 26.06 -5.82
N GLU A 268 -23.71 25.98 -6.58
CA GLU A 268 -23.75 25.62 -8.00
C GLU A 268 -23.49 24.13 -8.14
N LEU A 269 -24.40 23.44 -8.82
CA LEU A 269 -24.41 21.99 -8.96
C LEU A 269 -24.30 21.61 -10.43
N ALA A 270 -23.50 20.59 -10.75
CA ALA A 270 -23.42 20.00 -12.08
C ALA A 270 -22.96 18.54 -12.02
N VAL A 271 -23.77 17.64 -12.59
CA VAL A 271 -23.39 16.23 -12.76
C VAL A 271 -22.68 15.99 -14.10
N PRO A 272 -21.92 14.89 -14.27
CA PRO A 272 -21.31 14.54 -15.56
C PRO A 272 -22.33 14.36 -16.69
N ASP A 273 -21.96 14.71 -17.93
CA ASP A 273 -22.87 14.65 -19.08
C ASP A 273 -23.22 13.22 -19.51
N ASP A 274 -22.40 12.23 -19.15
CA ASP A 274 -22.49 10.84 -19.59
C ASP A 274 -23.43 9.96 -18.73
N ILE A 275 -23.97 10.48 -17.63
CA ILE A 275 -24.88 9.73 -16.74
C ILE A 275 -26.35 9.78 -17.15
N GLY A 276 -26.68 10.46 -18.27
CA GLY A 276 -28.05 10.47 -18.82
C GLY A 276 -29.04 11.31 -18.03
N ALA A 277 -28.63 12.49 -17.52
CA ALA A 277 -29.48 13.36 -16.72
C ALA A 277 -30.83 13.74 -17.38
N ALA A 278 -30.84 13.84 -18.71
CA ALA A 278 -32.03 14.17 -19.50
C ALA A 278 -33.13 13.09 -19.48
N ASP A 279 -32.79 11.86 -19.13
CA ASP A 279 -33.74 10.74 -19.14
C ASP A 279 -34.56 10.65 -17.83
N PHE A 280 -34.16 11.38 -16.79
CA PHE A 280 -34.86 11.46 -15.51
C PHE A 280 -35.66 12.77 -15.39
N GLY A 281 -36.66 12.79 -14.51
CA GLY A 281 -37.29 14.04 -14.09
C GLY A 281 -36.26 14.95 -13.41
N ILE A 282 -35.73 14.50 -12.28
CA ILE A 282 -34.48 15.01 -11.73
C ILE A 282 -33.51 13.84 -11.59
N HIS A 283 -32.28 13.97 -12.11
CA HIS A 283 -31.31 12.89 -11.97
C HIS A 283 -30.98 12.70 -10.47
N PRO A 284 -31.07 11.47 -9.92
CA PRO A 284 -30.84 11.23 -8.50
C PRO A 284 -29.50 11.78 -8.00
N ALA A 285 -28.43 11.67 -8.80
CA ALA A 285 -27.14 12.24 -8.43
C ALA A 285 -27.11 13.78 -8.29
N LEU A 286 -27.87 14.52 -9.13
CA LEU A 286 -27.97 15.98 -9.01
C LEU A 286 -28.77 16.36 -7.76
N PHE A 287 -29.83 15.61 -7.49
CA PHE A 287 -30.63 15.77 -6.29
C PHE A 287 -29.77 15.51 -5.04
N GLU A 288 -29.06 14.39 -5.00
CA GLU A 288 -28.21 14.03 -3.87
C GLU A 288 -27.09 15.07 -3.65
N ALA A 289 -26.47 15.59 -4.72
CA ALA A 289 -25.50 16.68 -4.63
C ALA A 289 -26.08 17.94 -3.96
N ALA A 290 -27.37 18.24 -4.17
CA ALA A 290 -28.03 19.33 -3.47
C ALA A 290 -28.16 19.06 -1.96
N LEU A 291 -28.44 17.82 -1.55
CA LEU A 291 -28.53 17.42 -0.14
C LEU A 291 -27.16 17.47 0.56
N HIS A 292 -26.08 17.12 -0.14
CA HIS A 292 -24.71 17.18 0.37
C HIS A 292 -24.31 18.57 0.87
N THR A 293 -24.87 19.64 0.29
CA THR A 293 -24.59 21.04 0.71
C THR A 293 -24.97 21.31 2.17
N ARG A 294 -25.85 20.50 2.77
CA ARG A 294 -26.17 20.55 4.21
C ARG A 294 -24.92 20.46 5.08
N GLN A 295 -23.94 19.66 4.67
CA GLN A 295 -22.71 19.44 5.44
C GLN A 295 -21.83 20.69 5.51
N LEU A 296 -21.99 21.65 4.59
CA LEU A 296 -21.28 22.93 4.61
C LEU A 296 -21.78 23.89 5.71
N VAL A 297 -22.92 23.58 6.36
CA VAL A 297 -23.51 24.41 7.43
C VAL A 297 -23.24 23.84 8.82
N LEU A 298 -23.03 22.53 8.92
CA LEU A 298 -22.93 21.82 10.19
C LEU A 298 -21.46 21.72 10.63
N ALA A 299 -21.18 22.07 11.89
CA ALA A 299 -19.84 21.89 12.47
C ALA A 299 -19.51 20.39 12.62
N GLU A 300 -18.24 20.03 12.42
CA GLU A 300 -17.66 18.69 12.18
C GLU A 300 -17.83 17.60 13.28
N GLN A 301 -18.88 17.62 14.10
CA GLN A 301 -19.00 16.68 15.23
C GLN A 301 -20.42 16.13 15.34
N GLY A 302 -20.64 14.87 14.92
CA GLY A 302 -21.90 14.19 15.19
C GLY A 302 -22.09 12.82 14.54
N VAL A 303 -23.05 12.06 15.06
CA VAL A 303 -23.52 10.80 14.47
C VAL A 303 -24.11 11.10 13.08
N PRO A 304 -23.79 10.29 12.06
CA PRO A 304 -24.32 10.48 10.71
C PRO A 304 -25.84 10.50 10.73
N LYS A 305 -26.45 11.48 10.05
CA LYS A 305 -27.90 11.63 9.97
C LYS A 305 -28.38 11.31 8.57
N LEU A 306 -29.34 10.40 8.47
CA LEU A 306 -29.94 9.96 7.21
C LEU A 306 -31.31 10.59 7.01
N PRO A 307 -31.75 10.84 5.76
CA PRO A 307 -33.10 11.29 5.49
C PRO A 307 -34.12 10.22 5.89
N VAL A 308 -35.13 10.58 6.67
CA VAL A 308 -36.19 9.67 7.11
C VAL A 308 -37.55 9.96 6.49
N SER A 309 -37.82 11.22 6.15
CA SER A 309 -39.06 11.61 5.47
C SER A 309 -38.93 12.92 4.72
N TRP A 310 -39.61 12.98 3.57
CA TRP A 310 -39.62 14.13 2.67
C TRP A 310 -41.05 14.64 2.52
N SER A 311 -41.22 15.96 2.35
CA SER A 311 -42.53 16.58 2.18
C SER A 311 -42.45 17.71 1.16
N GLY A 312 -43.51 17.84 0.35
CA GLY A 312 -43.63 18.91 -0.65
C GLY A 312 -42.55 18.85 -1.72
N VAL A 313 -42.25 17.66 -2.24
CA VAL A 313 -41.26 17.47 -3.31
C VAL A 313 -41.93 17.71 -4.66
N ARG A 314 -41.48 18.76 -5.35
CA ARG A 314 -42.07 19.23 -6.61
C ARG A 314 -41.03 19.26 -7.72
N LEU A 315 -41.38 18.65 -8.84
CA LEU A 315 -40.62 18.74 -10.08
C LEU A 315 -41.35 19.65 -11.07
N VAL A 316 -40.70 20.73 -11.51
CA VAL A 316 -41.26 21.73 -12.43
C VAL A 316 -40.69 21.56 -13.83
N THR A 317 -39.35 21.48 -13.93
CA THR A 317 -38.64 21.34 -15.20
C THR A 317 -37.82 20.05 -15.19
N PRO A 318 -38.17 19.03 -16.01
CA PRO A 318 -37.46 17.76 -16.01
C PRO A 318 -36.14 17.80 -16.80
N GLY A 319 -35.27 16.82 -16.59
CA GLY A 319 -34.13 16.51 -17.46
C GLY A 319 -32.92 17.44 -17.31
N VAL A 320 -32.79 18.14 -16.18
CA VAL A 320 -31.73 19.12 -15.94
C VAL A 320 -30.50 18.46 -15.30
N GLY A 321 -29.31 18.74 -15.84
CA GLY A 321 -28.01 18.22 -15.35
C GLY A 321 -27.16 19.22 -14.55
N HIS A 322 -27.57 20.48 -14.48
CA HIS A 322 -26.87 21.53 -13.74
C HIS A 322 -27.87 22.53 -13.17
N GLY A 323 -27.53 23.20 -12.07
CA GLY A 323 -28.42 24.21 -11.50
C GLY A 323 -27.85 24.91 -10.29
N ARG A 324 -28.63 25.88 -9.81
CA ARG A 324 -28.33 26.73 -8.67
C ARG A 324 -29.25 26.35 -7.52
N ALA A 325 -28.69 25.77 -6.46
CA ALA A 325 -29.42 25.30 -5.30
C ALA A 325 -29.39 26.33 -4.17
N ARG A 326 -30.56 26.72 -3.67
CA ARG A 326 -30.72 27.43 -2.40
C ARG A 326 -31.19 26.43 -1.34
N VAL A 327 -30.40 26.29 -0.29
CA VAL A 327 -30.63 25.31 0.78
C VAL A 327 -30.71 26.04 2.11
N ALA A 328 -31.83 25.90 2.81
CA ALA A 328 -31.99 26.42 4.16
C ALA A 328 -31.98 25.26 5.15
N VAL A 329 -31.10 25.32 6.15
CA VAL A 329 -30.95 24.27 7.16
C VAL A 329 -31.49 24.78 8.50
N ASP A 330 -32.43 24.05 9.08
CA ASP A 330 -32.97 24.31 10.41
C ASP A 330 -32.93 23.03 11.26
N GLY A 331 -31.84 22.90 12.05
CA GLY A 331 -31.57 21.73 12.87
C GLY A 331 -31.50 20.43 12.07
N ASP A 332 -32.53 19.60 12.26
CA ASP A 332 -32.68 18.29 11.59
C ASP A 332 -33.62 18.34 10.39
N THR A 333 -33.93 19.54 9.92
CA THR A 333 -34.72 19.75 8.70
C THR A 333 -33.99 20.58 7.68
N LEU A 334 -34.29 20.33 6.41
CA LEU A 334 -33.72 21.03 5.26
C LEU A 334 -34.82 21.41 4.29
N ARG A 335 -34.76 22.61 3.75
CA ARG A 335 -35.53 23.07 2.59
C ARG A 335 -34.57 23.27 1.42
N LEU A 336 -35.01 22.90 0.21
CA LEU A 336 -34.21 22.96 -1.00
C LEU A 336 -35.02 23.55 -2.16
N ASP A 337 -34.48 24.57 -2.81
CA ASP A 337 -34.99 25.08 -4.09
C ASP A 337 -33.85 25.02 -5.13
N LEU A 338 -34.08 24.38 -6.28
CA LEU A 338 -33.13 24.27 -7.37
C LEU A 338 -33.62 25.07 -8.59
N TYR A 339 -32.78 25.96 -9.08
CA TYR A 339 -33.07 26.85 -10.20
C TYR A 339 -32.19 26.53 -11.41
N GLY A 340 -32.74 26.73 -12.61
CA GLY A 340 -32.00 26.68 -13.87
C GLY A 340 -31.15 27.93 -14.10
N ASP A 341 -30.34 27.90 -15.15
CA ASP A 341 -29.48 29.03 -15.53
C ASP A 341 -30.25 30.31 -15.89
N ASP A 342 -31.48 30.16 -16.38
CA ASP A 342 -32.42 31.24 -16.69
C ASP A 342 -33.18 31.76 -15.45
N GLY A 343 -32.95 31.15 -14.28
CA GLY A 343 -33.62 31.45 -13.03
C GLY A 343 -34.99 30.79 -12.87
N SER A 344 -35.45 29.94 -13.79
CA SER A 344 -36.69 29.19 -13.60
C SER A 344 -36.55 28.16 -12.47
N LEU A 345 -37.62 27.92 -11.72
CA LEU A 345 -37.62 26.83 -10.74
C LEU A 345 -37.60 25.50 -11.50
N VAL A 346 -36.63 24.65 -11.18
CA VAL A 346 -36.49 23.31 -11.74
C VAL A 346 -37.12 22.29 -10.80
N PHE A 347 -36.79 22.40 -9.52
CA PHE A 347 -37.12 21.41 -8.51
C PHE A 347 -37.17 22.07 -7.12
N ALA A 348 -38.07 21.62 -6.25
CA ALA A 348 -38.18 22.14 -4.88
C ALA A 348 -38.56 21.04 -3.89
N VAL A 349 -38.11 21.19 -2.65
CA VAL A 349 -38.49 20.38 -1.49
C VAL A 349 -38.78 21.30 -0.33
N ASP A 350 -40.03 21.27 0.15
CA ASP A 350 -40.43 22.08 1.30
C ASP A 350 -39.74 21.63 2.59
N ARG A 351 -39.61 20.30 2.78
CA ARG A 351 -38.96 19.75 3.97
C ARG A 351 -38.36 18.36 3.74
N VAL A 352 -37.10 18.20 4.15
CA VAL A 352 -36.42 16.92 4.36
C VAL A 352 -36.09 16.79 5.83
N ALA A 353 -36.60 15.75 6.50
CA ALA A 353 -36.28 15.44 7.88
C ALA A 353 -35.14 14.41 7.98
N PHE A 354 -34.19 14.66 8.87
CA PHE A 354 -33.03 13.81 9.12
C PHE A 354 -33.07 13.22 10.53
N ARG A 355 -32.53 12.01 10.70
CA ARG A 355 -32.36 11.36 12.01
C ARG A 355 -31.00 10.70 12.10
N ALA A 356 -30.41 10.72 13.29
CA ALA A 356 -29.18 9.98 13.57
C ALA A 356 -29.36 8.48 13.26
N ALA A 357 -28.38 7.89 12.57
CA ALA A 357 -28.37 6.48 12.25
C ALA A 357 -28.21 5.64 13.54
N ASP A 358 -28.98 4.54 13.62
CA ASP A 358 -28.87 3.58 14.72
C ASP A 358 -27.71 2.60 14.44
N PRO A 359 -26.67 2.53 15.29
CA PRO A 359 -25.55 1.60 15.10
C PRO A 359 -25.98 0.15 14.98
N ALA A 360 -27.01 -0.29 15.70
CA ALA A 360 -27.49 -1.67 15.65
C ALA A 360 -28.12 -2.00 14.29
N HIS A 361 -28.84 -1.05 13.70
CA HIS A 361 -29.42 -1.17 12.36
C HIS A 361 -28.33 -1.16 11.28
N LEU A 362 -27.28 -0.35 11.44
CA LEU A 362 -26.11 -0.38 10.54
C LEU A 362 -25.37 -1.72 10.60
N GLU A 363 -25.25 -2.32 11.78
CA GLU A 363 -24.69 -3.66 11.94
C GLU A 363 -25.57 -4.74 11.33
N GLU A 364 -26.90 -4.66 11.46
CA GLU A 364 -27.83 -5.58 10.80
C GLU A 364 -27.73 -5.53 9.28
N LEU A 365 -27.66 -4.32 8.71
CA LEU A 365 -27.45 -4.12 7.27
C LEU A 365 -26.10 -4.67 6.81
N ARG A 366 -25.06 -4.61 7.65
CA ARG A 366 -23.75 -5.24 7.42
C ARG A 366 -23.76 -6.76 7.62
N ARG A 367 -24.57 -7.32 8.52
CA ARG A 367 -24.70 -8.79 8.71
C ARG A 367 -25.16 -9.46 7.42
N GLY A 368 -25.93 -8.74 6.59
CA GLY A 368 -26.35 -9.14 5.25
C GLY A 368 -25.28 -9.02 4.16
N GLN A 369 -24.10 -8.44 4.45
CA GLN A 369 -22.96 -8.48 3.55
C GLN A 369 -21.99 -9.61 3.92
N SER A 370 -21.52 -10.29 2.88
CA SER A 370 -20.51 -11.32 2.94
C SER A 370 -19.21 -10.74 3.47
N SER A 371 -18.85 -11.07 4.73
CA SER A 371 -17.46 -10.99 5.21
C SER A 371 -16.62 -12.16 4.68
N LEU A 372 -17.05 -12.70 3.54
CA LEU A 372 -16.52 -13.83 2.84
C LEU A 372 -16.04 -13.31 1.49
N TYR A 373 -14.74 -13.34 1.28
CA TYR A 373 -14.09 -12.82 0.10
C TYR A 373 -13.40 -13.95 -0.66
N ARG A 374 -12.96 -13.66 -1.89
CA ARG A 374 -12.07 -14.50 -2.69
C ARG A 374 -10.94 -13.66 -3.28
N VAL A 375 -9.84 -14.31 -3.63
CA VAL A 375 -8.76 -13.68 -4.39
C VAL A 375 -9.08 -13.80 -5.88
N ASN A 376 -9.24 -12.66 -6.55
CA ASN A 376 -9.50 -12.57 -7.98
C ASN A 376 -8.28 -12.00 -8.72
N TRP A 377 -7.85 -12.65 -9.80
CA TRP A 377 -6.73 -12.22 -10.61
C TRP A 377 -7.20 -11.33 -11.75
N THR A 378 -6.91 -10.03 -11.65
CA THR A 378 -7.43 -9.01 -12.57
C THR A 378 -6.36 -8.63 -13.61
N PRO A 379 -6.71 -8.52 -14.91
CA PRO A 379 -5.76 -8.08 -15.94
C PRO A 379 -5.38 -6.60 -15.77
N VAL A 380 -4.08 -6.31 -15.93
CA VAL A 380 -3.55 -4.93 -15.88
C VAL A 380 -2.87 -4.59 -17.20
N SER A 381 -3.03 -3.34 -17.64
CA SER A 381 -2.35 -2.82 -18.82
C SER A 381 -0.95 -2.34 -18.47
N VAL A 382 0.05 -2.84 -19.21
CA VAL A 382 1.46 -2.46 -19.02
C VAL A 382 1.76 -1.28 -19.94
N GLY A 383 2.18 -0.14 -19.36
CA GLY A 383 2.58 1.06 -20.09
C GLY A 383 4.02 1.00 -20.61
N ALA A 384 4.37 1.88 -21.55
CA ALA A 384 5.75 2.00 -22.04
C ALA A 384 6.66 2.58 -20.94
N SER A 385 7.76 1.90 -20.65
CA SER A 385 8.74 2.26 -19.62
C SER A 385 10.17 2.24 -20.17
N SER A 386 11.09 2.90 -19.50
CA SER A 386 12.52 2.78 -19.81
C SER A 386 12.98 1.33 -19.58
N PRO A 387 13.65 0.68 -20.54
CA PRO A 387 14.03 -0.72 -20.42
C PRO A 387 15.08 -0.89 -19.31
N ILE A 388 14.75 -1.72 -18.31
CA ILE A 388 15.68 -2.19 -17.28
C ILE A 388 16.17 -3.59 -17.68
N ARG A 389 17.47 -3.82 -17.53
CA ARG A 389 18.08 -5.16 -17.68
C ARG A 389 18.43 -5.71 -16.30
N PRO A 390 17.68 -6.69 -15.76
CA PRO A 390 18.06 -7.32 -14.51
C PRO A 390 19.30 -8.20 -14.70
N VAL A 391 20.11 -8.32 -13.66
CA VAL A 391 21.16 -9.36 -13.58
C VAL A 391 20.53 -10.69 -13.25
N VAL A 392 21.12 -11.81 -13.67
CA VAL A 392 20.54 -13.15 -13.44
C VAL A 392 21.39 -13.91 -12.42
N LEU A 393 20.74 -14.55 -11.44
CA LEU A 393 21.36 -15.42 -10.43
C LEU A 393 21.10 -16.91 -10.78
N GLY A 394 22.13 -17.77 -10.71
CA GLY A 394 22.01 -19.22 -10.92
C GLY A 394 23.16 -19.88 -11.70
N ALA A 395 23.20 -21.23 -11.71
CA ALA A 395 24.29 -22.02 -12.28
C ALA A 395 24.44 -21.89 -13.81
N ALA A 396 25.70 -22.00 -14.28
CA ALA A 396 26.12 -21.65 -15.64
C ALA A 396 25.75 -22.65 -16.76
N ASP A 397 25.01 -23.72 -16.47
CA ASP A 397 24.70 -24.77 -17.44
C ASP A 397 23.27 -24.67 -17.99
N ALA A 398 23.10 -23.85 -19.02
CA ALA A 398 22.24 -24.12 -20.18
C ALA A 398 22.24 -22.89 -21.11
N ASP A 399 22.15 -23.14 -22.41
CA ASP A 399 21.78 -22.23 -23.50
C ASP A 399 20.38 -21.59 -23.30
N ALA A 400 20.08 -21.04 -22.12
CA ALA A 400 18.95 -20.16 -21.92
C ALA A 400 19.27 -18.87 -22.68
N GLY A 401 18.57 -18.61 -23.80
CA GLY A 401 18.79 -17.52 -24.75
C GLY A 401 18.59 -16.11 -24.20
N VAL A 402 19.28 -15.77 -23.11
CA VAL A 402 19.34 -14.45 -22.52
C VAL A 402 20.37 -13.66 -23.30
N GLY A 403 19.90 -12.72 -24.13
CA GLY A 403 20.80 -11.77 -24.76
C GLY A 403 21.55 -10.96 -23.72
N ALA A 404 22.87 -11.17 -23.58
CA ALA A 404 23.84 -10.29 -22.92
C ALA A 404 23.35 -9.59 -21.63
N ALA A 405 22.90 -10.36 -20.64
CA ALA A 405 22.75 -9.90 -19.26
C ALA A 405 23.87 -10.51 -18.40
N ASP A 406 24.40 -9.73 -17.46
CA ASP A 406 25.43 -10.21 -16.54
C ASP A 406 24.85 -11.29 -15.63
N ARG A 407 25.52 -12.44 -15.57
CA ARG A 407 25.09 -13.62 -14.80
C ARG A 407 26.05 -13.85 -13.64
N TYR A 408 25.49 -14.13 -12.47
CA TYR A 408 26.22 -14.47 -11.26
C TYR A 408 25.73 -15.80 -10.72
N ALA A 409 26.64 -16.61 -10.15
CA ALA A 409 26.28 -17.94 -9.66
C ALA A 409 25.29 -17.86 -8.49
N ASP A 410 25.49 -16.89 -7.61
CA ASP A 410 24.75 -16.68 -6.36
C ASP A 410 24.83 -15.19 -5.95
N LEU A 411 24.15 -14.84 -4.86
CA LEU A 411 24.18 -13.50 -4.27
C LEU A 411 25.61 -13.09 -3.85
N ASP A 412 26.41 -14.02 -3.36
CA ASP A 412 27.79 -13.75 -2.95
C ASP A 412 28.70 -13.40 -4.13
N ALA A 413 28.49 -14.01 -5.30
CA ALA A 413 29.19 -13.69 -6.53
C ALA A 413 28.78 -12.32 -7.07
N LEU A 414 27.49 -11.97 -6.97
CA LEU A 414 27.01 -10.64 -7.32
C LEU A 414 27.61 -9.58 -6.38
N ALA A 415 27.56 -9.82 -5.06
CA ALA A 415 28.13 -8.91 -4.06
C ALA A 415 29.64 -8.70 -4.28
N ARG A 416 30.39 -9.78 -4.53
CA ARG A 416 31.82 -9.70 -4.87
C ARG A 416 32.06 -8.91 -6.15
N ALA A 417 31.29 -9.14 -7.20
CA ALA A 417 31.47 -8.42 -8.46
C ALA A 417 31.19 -6.91 -8.32
N VAL A 418 30.16 -6.54 -7.56
CA VAL A 418 29.86 -5.13 -7.24
C VAL A 418 30.98 -4.53 -6.39
N ALA A 419 31.51 -5.28 -5.40
CA ALA A 419 32.66 -4.87 -4.61
C ALA A 419 33.94 -4.69 -5.45
N ASP A 420 34.12 -5.53 -6.47
CA ASP A 420 35.21 -5.49 -7.45
C ASP A 420 35.02 -4.40 -8.53
N GLY A 421 33.93 -3.61 -8.46
CA GLY A 421 33.69 -2.43 -9.29
C GLY A 421 32.69 -2.60 -10.44
N ALA A 422 31.92 -3.71 -10.48
CA ALA A 422 30.79 -3.83 -11.41
C ALA A 422 29.67 -2.83 -11.09
N ALA A 423 28.84 -2.51 -12.09
CA ALA A 423 27.71 -1.60 -11.90
C ALA A 423 26.65 -2.22 -10.96
N THR A 424 26.16 -1.43 -10.01
CA THR A 424 25.09 -1.83 -9.09
C THR A 424 23.79 -2.12 -9.87
N PRO A 425 23.25 -3.35 -9.82
CA PRO A 425 22.02 -3.67 -10.55
C PRO A 425 20.80 -3.01 -9.90
N GLN A 426 19.87 -2.51 -10.72
CA GLN A 426 18.56 -2.02 -10.26
C GLN A 426 17.60 -3.16 -9.90
N ALA A 427 17.80 -4.35 -10.49
CA ALA A 427 17.05 -5.55 -10.18
C ALA A 427 17.89 -6.81 -10.41
N ALA A 428 17.68 -7.83 -9.58
CA ALA A 428 18.25 -9.16 -9.76
C ALA A 428 17.11 -10.16 -10.00
N LEU A 429 17.24 -11.02 -11.00
CA LEU A 429 16.28 -12.06 -11.33
C LEU A 429 16.86 -13.41 -10.91
N THR A 430 16.07 -14.19 -10.19
CA THR A 430 16.38 -15.59 -9.87
C THR A 430 15.19 -16.49 -10.13
N VAL A 431 15.49 -17.75 -10.40
CA VAL A 431 14.53 -18.84 -10.56
C VAL A 431 14.84 -19.86 -9.49
N LEU A 432 13.86 -20.20 -8.66
CA LEU A 432 13.98 -21.30 -7.72
C LEU A 432 13.37 -22.54 -8.37
N ASP A 433 14.23 -23.41 -8.90
CA ASP A 433 13.81 -24.69 -9.45
C ASP A 433 13.48 -25.66 -8.31
N THR A 434 12.30 -26.27 -8.38
CA THR A 434 11.85 -27.32 -7.45
C THR A 434 11.88 -28.67 -8.15
N PRO A 435 12.14 -29.79 -7.44
CA PRO A 435 12.06 -31.12 -8.01
C PRO A 435 10.66 -31.39 -8.56
N ALA A 436 10.56 -31.99 -9.75
CA ALA A 436 9.29 -32.52 -10.23
C ALA A 436 8.86 -33.67 -9.29
N ASP A 437 7.62 -33.61 -8.79
CA ASP A 437 7.05 -34.51 -7.77
C ASP A 437 7.57 -34.26 -6.33
N ALA A 438 7.45 -33.00 -5.87
CA ALA A 438 7.84 -32.59 -4.53
C ALA A 438 7.09 -33.40 -3.43
N ASP A 439 7.84 -34.13 -2.61
CA ASP A 439 7.37 -34.64 -1.33
C ASP A 439 7.41 -33.53 -0.26
N ALA A 440 7.04 -33.83 0.98
CA ALA A 440 7.06 -32.82 2.05
C ALA A 440 8.45 -32.27 2.35
N SER A 441 9.51 -33.09 2.15
CA SER A 441 10.88 -32.62 2.27
C SER A 441 11.15 -31.56 1.21
N ALA A 442 10.75 -31.80 -0.04
CA ALA A 442 10.95 -30.83 -1.12
C ALA A 442 10.16 -29.52 -0.94
N VAL A 443 8.98 -29.56 -0.30
CA VAL A 443 8.23 -28.35 0.07
C VAL A 443 8.97 -27.55 1.15
N GLN A 444 9.47 -28.24 2.17
CA GLN A 444 10.25 -27.64 3.26
C GLN A 444 11.57 -27.07 2.75
N ASP A 445 12.30 -27.84 1.94
CA ASP A 445 13.57 -27.44 1.33
C ASP A 445 13.37 -26.18 0.46
N ALA A 446 12.31 -26.12 -0.34
CA ALA A 446 12.00 -24.95 -1.16
C ALA A 446 11.63 -23.71 -0.32
N ALA A 447 10.91 -23.89 0.79
CA ALA A 447 10.61 -22.82 1.74
C ALA A 447 11.88 -22.31 2.43
N ASP A 448 12.76 -23.22 2.85
CA ASP A 448 14.04 -22.91 3.51
C ASP A 448 15.01 -22.20 2.55
N ASP A 449 15.07 -22.63 1.29
CA ASP A 449 15.84 -21.99 0.22
C ASP A 449 15.32 -20.59 -0.10
N ALA A 450 13.99 -20.42 -0.19
CA ALA A 450 13.38 -19.11 -0.39
C ALA A 450 13.64 -18.18 0.81
N ALA A 451 13.54 -18.69 2.04
CA ALA A 451 13.83 -17.92 3.24
C ALA A 451 15.32 -17.54 3.33
N ALA A 452 16.23 -18.44 2.94
CA ALA A 452 17.66 -18.16 2.84
C ALA A 452 17.96 -17.10 1.77
N LEU A 453 17.30 -17.16 0.61
CA LEU A 453 17.41 -16.17 -0.46
C LEU A 453 16.92 -14.79 -0.02
N VAL A 454 15.75 -14.72 0.65
CA VAL A 454 15.20 -13.47 1.19
C VAL A 454 16.16 -12.85 2.20
N ARG A 455 16.65 -13.64 3.16
CA ARG A 455 17.63 -13.18 4.16
C ARG A 455 18.92 -12.70 3.51
N GLY A 456 19.50 -13.51 2.61
CA GLY A 456 20.72 -13.15 1.90
C GLY A 456 20.58 -11.88 1.06
N TRP A 457 19.40 -11.64 0.47
CA TRP A 457 19.13 -10.40 -0.25
C TRP A 457 19.00 -9.20 0.70
N LEU A 458 18.33 -9.34 1.84
CA LEU A 458 18.21 -8.25 2.81
C LEU A 458 19.56 -7.89 3.42
N ASP A 459 20.41 -8.88 3.71
CA ASP A 459 21.73 -8.69 4.32
C ASP A 459 22.78 -8.21 3.30
N GLY A 460 22.67 -8.62 2.03
CA GLY A 460 23.71 -8.45 1.00
C GLY A 460 23.29 -7.67 -0.24
N ALA A 461 22.11 -7.02 -0.25
CA ALA A 461 21.64 -6.28 -1.42
C ALA A 461 22.62 -5.17 -1.82
N PRO A 462 22.86 -4.99 -3.13
CA PRO A 462 23.82 -3.99 -3.61
C PRO A 462 23.31 -2.55 -3.47
N SER A 463 22.01 -2.34 -3.22
CA SER A 463 21.42 -1.06 -2.76
C SER A 463 20.02 -1.26 -2.18
N ASP A 464 19.55 -0.33 -1.34
CA ASP A 464 18.18 -0.33 -0.78
C ASP A 464 17.07 -0.14 -1.84
N ALA A 465 17.45 0.36 -3.01
CA ALA A 465 16.54 0.56 -4.14
C ALA A 465 16.49 -0.65 -5.10
N ALA A 466 17.34 -1.66 -4.90
CA ALA A 466 17.36 -2.84 -5.75
C ALA A 466 16.20 -3.77 -5.41
N VAL A 467 15.57 -4.31 -6.45
CA VAL A 467 14.45 -5.27 -6.32
C VAL A 467 14.93 -6.68 -6.65
N LEU A 468 14.63 -7.65 -5.78
CA LEU A 468 14.79 -9.06 -6.10
C LEU A 468 13.52 -9.56 -6.79
N ILE A 469 13.67 -10.00 -8.03
CA ILE A 469 12.63 -10.63 -8.84
C ILE A 469 12.79 -12.13 -8.68
N VAL A 470 11.78 -12.79 -8.12
CA VAL A 470 11.74 -14.25 -8.02
C VAL A 470 10.66 -14.76 -8.96
N ALA A 471 11.09 -15.52 -9.97
CA ALA A 471 10.20 -16.15 -10.92
C ALA A 471 9.87 -17.58 -10.47
N THR A 472 8.58 -17.89 -10.33
CA THR A 472 8.06 -19.22 -10.02
C THR A 472 7.24 -19.77 -11.17
N ARG A 473 6.93 -21.08 -11.12
CA ARG A 473 6.11 -21.75 -12.12
C ARG A 473 4.93 -22.44 -11.45
N ARG A 474 3.71 -22.08 -11.86
CA ARG A 474 2.46 -22.67 -11.33
C ARG A 474 2.41 -22.68 -9.80
N ALA A 475 2.92 -21.63 -9.17
CA ALA A 475 2.83 -21.44 -7.72
C ALA A 475 1.43 -20.99 -7.28
N VAL A 476 0.71 -20.29 -8.16
CA VAL A 476 -0.61 -19.70 -7.87
C VAL A 476 -1.65 -20.04 -8.94
N ALA A 477 -2.88 -20.27 -8.51
CA ALA A 477 -4.03 -20.42 -9.40
C ALA A 477 -4.58 -19.05 -9.77
N VAL A 478 -4.79 -18.82 -11.08
CA VAL A 478 -5.26 -17.53 -11.61
C VAL A 478 -6.76 -17.53 -11.98
N GLY A 479 -7.40 -18.69 -11.95
CA GLY A 479 -8.81 -18.86 -12.26
C GLY A 479 -9.49 -19.96 -11.44
N ASP A 480 -10.78 -20.15 -11.70
CA ASP A 480 -11.60 -21.18 -11.08
C ASP A 480 -11.74 -22.44 -11.96
N ASP A 481 -11.08 -22.48 -13.12
CA ASP A 481 -11.09 -23.63 -14.03
C ASP A 481 -10.21 -24.76 -13.48
N ASP A 482 -10.85 -25.78 -12.88
CA ASP A 482 -10.21 -26.90 -12.18
C ASP A 482 -9.32 -27.80 -13.09
N GLU A 483 -9.39 -27.68 -14.43
CA GLU A 483 -8.65 -28.55 -15.37
C GLU A 483 -7.28 -28.00 -15.84
N GLU A 484 -6.98 -26.70 -15.69
CA GLU A 484 -5.74 -26.08 -16.20
C GLU A 484 -4.64 -25.82 -15.13
N ASP A 485 -4.99 -25.80 -13.82
CA ASP A 485 -4.12 -25.29 -12.74
C ASP A 485 -3.71 -26.37 -11.70
N VAL A 486 -2.97 -27.41 -12.12
CA VAL A 486 -2.24 -28.24 -11.13
C VAL A 486 -1.05 -27.43 -10.62
N LEU A 487 -1.15 -26.95 -9.38
CA LEU A 487 -0.11 -26.18 -8.70
C LEU A 487 1.02 -27.08 -8.22
N ASP A 488 2.24 -26.57 -8.26
CA ASP A 488 3.40 -27.20 -7.62
C ASP A 488 3.45 -26.76 -6.15
N PRO A 489 3.26 -27.67 -5.16
CA PRO A 489 3.23 -27.31 -3.75
C PRO A 489 4.54 -26.68 -3.24
N ALA A 490 5.68 -27.06 -3.81
CA ALA A 490 6.97 -26.48 -3.43
C ALA A 490 7.11 -25.04 -3.96
N GLN A 491 6.64 -24.79 -5.19
CA GLN A 491 6.57 -23.43 -5.75
C GLN A 491 5.56 -22.55 -4.99
N ALA A 492 4.44 -23.13 -4.55
CA ALA A 492 3.47 -22.43 -3.71
C ALA A 492 4.08 -22.02 -2.36
N ALA A 493 4.87 -22.89 -1.72
CA ALA A 493 5.57 -22.58 -0.48
C ALA A 493 6.57 -21.41 -0.66
N VAL A 494 7.33 -21.38 -1.75
CA VAL A 494 8.18 -20.22 -2.13
C VAL A 494 7.34 -18.93 -2.20
N TRP A 495 6.16 -19.00 -2.82
CA TRP A 495 5.25 -17.86 -2.93
C TRP A 495 4.73 -17.36 -1.57
N GLY A 496 4.47 -18.29 -0.65
CA GLY A 496 4.11 -17.98 0.74
C GLY A 496 5.21 -17.20 1.46
N VAL A 497 6.46 -17.64 1.36
CA VAL A 497 7.63 -16.95 1.93
C VAL A 497 7.79 -15.54 1.34
N LEU A 498 7.67 -15.40 0.02
CA LEU A 498 7.74 -14.11 -0.66
C LEU A 498 6.61 -13.17 -0.23
N GLY A 499 5.39 -13.67 -0.07
CA GLY A 499 4.25 -12.89 0.43
C GLY A 499 4.51 -12.32 1.83
N ALA A 500 5.04 -13.15 2.75
CA ALA A 500 5.43 -12.69 4.08
C ALA A 500 6.54 -11.63 4.03
N ALA A 501 7.57 -11.85 3.21
CA ALA A 501 8.67 -10.89 3.03
C ALA A 501 8.19 -9.56 2.43
N GLN A 502 7.22 -9.58 1.51
CA GLN A 502 6.63 -8.38 0.90
C GLN A 502 5.79 -7.58 1.90
N ALA A 503 5.11 -8.25 2.83
CA ALA A 503 4.36 -7.59 3.89
C ALA A 503 5.29 -6.86 4.88
N GLU A 504 6.48 -7.39 5.14
CA GLU A 504 7.47 -6.78 6.05
C GLU A 504 8.38 -5.75 5.36
N HIS A 505 8.71 -5.98 4.08
CA HIS A 505 9.61 -5.13 3.30
C HIS A 505 8.98 -4.72 1.95
N PRO A 506 7.98 -3.80 1.96
CA PRO A 506 7.32 -3.35 0.73
C PRO A 506 8.30 -2.78 -0.30
N GLY A 507 8.14 -3.17 -1.57
CA GLY A 507 8.94 -2.67 -2.69
C GLY A 507 10.32 -3.30 -2.87
N ARG A 508 10.73 -4.25 -2.01
CA ARG A 508 12.03 -4.94 -2.11
C ARG A 508 12.00 -6.23 -2.93
N PHE A 509 10.81 -6.82 -3.10
CA PHE A 509 10.61 -8.11 -3.76
C PHE A 509 9.48 -8.05 -4.78
N LEU A 510 9.72 -8.60 -5.97
CA LEU A 510 8.71 -8.81 -7.00
C LEU A 510 8.57 -10.32 -7.27
N ALA A 511 7.40 -10.87 -6.97
CA ALA A 511 7.09 -12.26 -7.25
C ALA A 511 6.40 -12.37 -8.62
N VAL A 512 6.92 -13.17 -9.53
CA VAL A 512 6.34 -13.38 -10.88
C VAL A 512 6.10 -14.86 -11.16
N ASP A 513 4.84 -15.25 -11.35
CA ASP A 513 4.48 -16.63 -11.62
C ASP A 513 4.12 -16.85 -13.10
N VAL A 514 4.69 -17.87 -13.74
CA VAL A 514 4.55 -18.11 -15.19
C VAL A 514 4.00 -19.51 -15.52
N ASP A 515 3.39 -19.65 -16.70
CA ASP A 515 2.77 -20.90 -17.19
C ASP A 515 3.73 -21.86 -17.92
N GLY A 516 4.87 -21.36 -18.44
CA GLY A 516 5.84 -22.10 -19.28
C GLY A 516 7.18 -22.44 -18.62
N ASP A 517 8.15 -22.91 -19.43
CA ASP A 517 9.54 -23.12 -19.02
C ASP A 517 10.18 -21.78 -18.61
N VAL A 518 10.74 -21.71 -17.40
CA VAL A 518 11.31 -20.49 -16.85
C VAL A 518 12.53 -20.02 -17.67
N GLY A 519 13.23 -20.96 -18.33
CA GLY A 519 14.30 -20.65 -19.29
C GLY A 519 13.84 -19.90 -20.54
N ALA A 520 12.56 -20.05 -20.92
CA ALA A 520 11.89 -19.25 -21.94
C ALA A 520 11.17 -18.01 -21.35
N ALA A 521 10.89 -17.99 -20.03
CA ALA A 521 10.28 -16.87 -19.30
C ALA A 521 11.23 -15.69 -19.03
N VAL A 522 12.55 -15.89 -19.14
CA VAL A 522 13.51 -14.78 -19.35
C VAL A 522 13.24 -14.05 -20.70
N GLY A 523 12.27 -14.56 -21.47
CA GLY A 523 11.56 -14.00 -22.60
C GLY A 523 10.07 -13.68 -22.28
N VAL A 524 9.68 -12.89 -21.27
CA VAL A 524 8.26 -12.48 -21.11
C VAL A 524 7.81 -11.73 -22.36
N VAL A 525 7.13 -12.41 -23.29
CA VAL A 525 6.57 -11.81 -24.50
C VAL A 525 5.28 -11.11 -24.10
N VAL A 526 5.37 -9.81 -23.79
CA VAL A 526 4.22 -8.91 -23.85
C VAL A 526 4.02 -8.57 -25.32
N ALA A 527 2.94 -9.08 -25.91
CA ALA A 527 2.40 -8.75 -27.24
C ALA A 527 3.40 -8.14 -28.25
N GLY A 528 4.28 -8.97 -28.84
CA GLY A 528 5.02 -8.63 -30.06
C GLY A 528 6.47 -8.16 -29.90
N ALA A 529 7.00 -8.03 -28.68
CA ALA A 529 8.42 -7.78 -28.43
C ALA A 529 9.19 -9.08 -28.12
N THR A 530 10.38 -9.25 -28.69
CA THR A 530 11.23 -10.45 -28.53
C THR A 530 12.06 -10.46 -27.22
N ALA A 531 11.73 -9.61 -26.24
CA ALA A 531 12.39 -9.56 -24.92
C ALA A 531 11.42 -9.02 -23.84
N PRO A 532 11.54 -9.46 -22.57
CA PRO A 532 10.75 -8.93 -21.46
C PRO A 532 11.14 -7.50 -21.15
N GLU A 533 10.17 -6.61 -21.10
CA GLU A 533 10.36 -5.24 -20.59
C GLU A 533 10.19 -5.23 -19.07
N TRP A 534 11.17 -5.77 -18.33
CA TRP A 534 11.16 -5.80 -16.86
C TRP A 534 10.97 -4.42 -16.21
N GLY A 535 11.44 -3.36 -16.87
CA GLY A 535 11.21 -1.97 -16.43
C GLY A 535 9.74 -1.54 -16.46
N ALA A 536 8.92 -2.16 -17.32
CA ALA A 536 7.49 -1.90 -17.36
C ALA A 536 6.75 -2.65 -16.24
N LEU A 537 7.18 -3.88 -15.92
CA LEU A 537 6.63 -4.65 -14.79
C LEU A 537 6.96 -4.02 -13.44
N LEU A 538 8.22 -3.60 -13.23
CA LEU A 538 8.64 -2.90 -12.01
C LEU A 538 7.94 -1.54 -11.84
N GLY A 539 7.52 -0.91 -12.94
CA GLY A 539 6.78 0.35 -12.93
C GLY A 539 5.30 0.24 -12.55
N LEU A 540 4.75 -0.97 -12.43
CA LEU A 540 3.35 -1.18 -12.05
C LEU A 540 3.06 -0.91 -10.58
N ASP A 541 4.09 -0.84 -9.72
CA ASP A 541 3.93 -0.77 -8.26
C ASP A 541 3.06 -1.90 -7.70
N GLU A 542 3.27 -3.12 -8.21
CA GLU A 542 2.56 -4.33 -7.82
C GLU A 542 3.57 -5.39 -7.35
N PRO A 543 3.43 -5.93 -6.12
CA PRO A 543 4.41 -6.88 -5.57
C PRO A 543 4.27 -8.30 -6.14
N GLN A 544 3.07 -8.67 -6.62
CA GLN A 544 2.77 -10.03 -7.09
C GLN A 544 2.11 -9.98 -8.46
N LEU A 545 2.68 -10.72 -9.41
CA LEU A 545 2.22 -10.80 -10.79
C LEU A 545 2.09 -12.26 -11.21
N ALA A 546 1.05 -12.58 -11.97
CA ALA A 546 0.96 -13.83 -12.71
C ALA A 546 0.91 -13.51 -14.21
N VAL A 547 1.74 -14.20 -14.99
CA VAL A 547 1.77 -14.10 -16.44
C VAL A 547 1.18 -15.38 -17.03
N ARG A 548 0.10 -15.24 -17.78
CA ARG A 548 -0.62 -16.34 -18.42
C ARG A 548 -0.91 -16.00 -19.86
N SER A 549 -0.41 -16.81 -20.81
CA SER A 549 -0.58 -16.57 -22.25
C SER A 549 -0.24 -15.13 -22.68
N GLY A 550 0.79 -14.53 -22.07
CA GLY A 550 1.25 -13.16 -22.35
C GLY A 550 0.42 -12.03 -21.74
N ARG A 551 -0.58 -12.33 -20.89
CA ARG A 551 -1.35 -11.35 -20.11
C ARG A 551 -0.78 -11.24 -18.70
N VAL A 552 -0.63 -10.01 -18.21
CA VAL A 552 -0.23 -9.73 -16.82
C VAL A 552 -1.49 -9.61 -15.96
N LEU A 553 -1.56 -10.43 -14.93
CA LEU A 553 -2.63 -10.50 -13.96
C LEU A 553 -2.10 -10.13 -12.57
N VAL A 554 -2.92 -9.48 -11.76
CA VAL A 554 -2.60 -9.09 -10.38
C VAL A 554 -3.68 -9.55 -9.41
N PRO A 555 -3.33 -9.97 -8.18
CA PRO A 555 -4.31 -10.45 -7.23
C PRO A 555 -5.05 -9.27 -6.58
N ARG A 556 -6.37 -9.41 -6.42
CA ARG A 556 -7.26 -8.47 -5.75
C ARG A 556 -8.25 -9.21 -4.86
N LEU A 557 -8.52 -8.69 -3.68
CA LEU A 557 -9.60 -9.21 -2.85
C LEU A 557 -10.95 -8.73 -3.42
N ALA A 558 -11.89 -9.65 -3.60
CA ALA A 558 -13.24 -9.38 -4.10
C ALA A 558 -14.27 -10.15 -3.25
N LEU A 559 -15.51 -9.69 -3.19
CA LEU A 559 -16.58 -10.41 -2.49
C LEU A 559 -16.77 -11.80 -3.11
N ALA A 560 -16.96 -12.81 -2.27
CA ALA A 560 -17.33 -14.14 -2.73
C ALA A 560 -18.78 -14.11 -3.28
N PRO A 561 -19.09 -14.92 -4.31
CA PRO A 561 -20.44 -15.05 -4.82
C PRO A 561 -21.38 -15.56 -3.71
N ALA A 562 -22.66 -15.18 -3.79
CA ALA A 562 -23.65 -15.63 -2.82
C ALA A 562 -23.76 -17.17 -2.83
N PRO A 563 -23.92 -17.81 -1.65
CA PRO A 563 -24.02 -19.26 -1.56
C PRO A 563 -25.24 -19.76 -2.36
N SER A 564 -25.08 -20.86 -3.07
CA SER A 564 -26.19 -21.46 -3.82
C SER A 564 -27.20 -22.07 -2.86
N THR A 565 -28.48 -21.67 -2.95
CA THR A 565 -29.56 -22.21 -2.11
C THR A 565 -29.88 -23.68 -2.39
N ASP A 566 -29.34 -24.26 -3.47
CA ASP A 566 -29.58 -25.64 -3.90
C ASP A 566 -28.73 -26.70 -3.17
N ARG A 567 -27.78 -26.31 -2.32
CA ARG A 567 -26.96 -27.24 -1.51
C ARG A 567 -27.07 -26.94 -0.02
N PRO A 568 -27.89 -27.67 0.74
CA PRO A 568 -27.57 -27.92 2.14
C PRO A 568 -26.30 -28.79 2.13
N ALA A 569 -25.18 -28.29 2.66
CA ALA A 569 -24.02 -29.12 2.93
C ALA A 569 -24.44 -30.18 3.97
N ALA A 570 -24.86 -31.35 3.48
CA ALA A 570 -25.19 -32.47 4.32
C ALA A 570 -23.87 -33.05 4.87
N LEU A 571 -23.29 -32.39 5.87
CA LEU A 571 -22.41 -33.03 6.85
C LEU A 571 -23.29 -34.04 7.60
N GLY A 572 -23.61 -35.14 6.91
CA GLY A 572 -24.71 -36.03 7.23
C GLY A 572 -24.43 -36.90 8.46
N ALA A 573 -25.48 -37.17 9.23
CA ALA A 573 -25.48 -37.81 10.54
C ALA A 573 -24.93 -39.26 10.65
N ASN A 574 -24.30 -39.80 9.59
CA ASN A 574 -23.89 -41.21 9.46
C ASN A 574 -22.40 -41.36 9.09
N GLY A 575 -21.51 -40.72 9.85
CA GLY A 575 -20.07 -40.82 9.63
C GLY A 575 -19.27 -40.06 10.67
N THR A 576 -17.96 -40.31 10.70
CA THR A 576 -17.02 -39.63 11.60
C THR A 576 -16.56 -38.32 10.96
N VAL A 577 -16.50 -37.23 11.74
CA VAL A 577 -15.86 -35.97 11.37
C VAL A 577 -14.54 -35.83 12.13
N LEU A 578 -13.44 -35.61 11.40
CA LEU A 578 -12.10 -35.42 11.98
C LEU A 578 -11.74 -33.93 12.02
N ILE A 579 -11.32 -33.45 13.19
CA ILE A 579 -10.82 -32.08 13.38
C ILE A 579 -9.37 -32.14 13.87
N THR A 580 -8.41 -31.62 13.10
CA THR A 580 -7.03 -31.43 13.59
C THR A 580 -6.93 -30.12 14.36
N GLY A 581 -6.04 -30.04 15.36
CA GLY A 581 -6.08 -28.95 16.33
C GLY A 581 -7.41 -28.93 17.11
N GLY A 582 -8.06 -30.08 17.29
CA GLY A 582 -9.42 -30.18 17.83
C GLY A 582 -9.56 -29.71 19.28
N THR A 583 -8.45 -29.60 20.01
CA THR A 583 -8.38 -29.07 21.39
C THR A 583 -7.96 -27.60 21.46
N THR A 584 -7.73 -26.94 20.31
CA THR A 584 -7.50 -25.49 20.24
C THR A 584 -8.81 -24.71 20.41
N PRO A 585 -8.78 -23.38 20.67
CA PRO A 585 -10.00 -22.57 20.73
C PRO A 585 -10.86 -22.66 19.46
N ARG A 586 -10.23 -22.64 18.26
CA ARG A 586 -10.92 -22.78 16.97
C ARG A 586 -11.53 -24.17 16.81
N GLY A 587 -10.75 -25.23 17.06
CA GLY A 587 -11.22 -26.62 16.98
C GLY A 587 -12.37 -26.93 17.94
N THR A 588 -12.31 -26.40 19.16
CA THR A 588 -13.36 -26.55 20.18
C THR A 588 -14.65 -25.86 19.76
N ALA A 589 -14.58 -24.64 19.23
CA ALA A 589 -15.75 -23.91 18.73
C ALA A 589 -16.43 -24.64 17.57
N LEU A 590 -15.64 -25.18 16.64
CA LEU A 590 -16.16 -25.97 15.52
C LEU A 590 -16.80 -27.28 15.99
N ALA A 591 -16.19 -28.03 16.92
CA ALA A 591 -16.76 -29.26 17.44
C ALA A 591 -18.14 -29.04 18.08
N ARG A 592 -18.30 -27.94 18.83
CA ARG A 592 -19.59 -27.51 19.40
C ARG A 592 -20.60 -27.16 18.32
N HIS A 593 -20.19 -26.36 17.33
CA HIS A 593 -21.04 -25.92 16.22
C HIS A 593 -21.54 -27.09 15.38
N LEU A 594 -20.65 -28.00 14.99
CA LEU A 594 -20.97 -29.19 14.19
C LEU A 594 -21.96 -30.13 14.91
N THR A 595 -21.81 -30.28 16.22
CA THR A 595 -22.74 -31.08 17.03
C THR A 595 -24.11 -30.41 17.15
N ALA A 596 -24.14 -29.08 17.34
CA ALA A 596 -25.37 -28.35 17.61
C ALA A 596 -26.17 -27.99 16.33
N HIS A 597 -25.50 -27.51 15.29
CA HIS A 597 -26.11 -27.03 14.05
C HIS A 597 -26.29 -28.15 13.01
N TYR A 598 -25.23 -28.94 12.78
CA TYR A 598 -25.22 -30.01 11.77
C TYR A 598 -25.63 -31.38 12.32
N GLY A 599 -25.72 -31.52 13.65
CA GLY A 599 -26.16 -32.77 14.30
C GLY A 599 -25.15 -33.91 14.21
N VAL A 600 -23.85 -33.61 14.06
CA VAL A 600 -22.77 -34.60 13.98
C VAL A 600 -22.72 -35.44 15.27
N ARG A 601 -22.59 -36.76 15.10
CA ARG A 601 -22.65 -37.74 16.22
C ARG A 601 -21.35 -38.44 16.51
N ASP A 602 -20.41 -38.51 15.57
CA ASP A 602 -19.12 -39.17 15.74
C ASP A 602 -18.01 -38.17 15.39
N LEU A 603 -17.19 -37.81 16.39
CA LEU A 603 -16.12 -36.82 16.28
C LEU A 603 -14.78 -37.46 16.65
N LEU A 604 -13.76 -37.24 15.81
CA LEU A 604 -12.37 -37.53 16.13
C LEU A 604 -11.60 -36.20 16.21
N LEU A 605 -11.14 -35.84 17.41
CA LEU A 605 -10.36 -34.63 17.64
C LEU A 605 -8.89 -35.02 17.77
N LEU A 606 -8.05 -34.58 16.83
CA LEU A 606 -6.60 -34.71 16.97
C LEU A 606 -6.07 -33.49 17.72
N GLY A 607 -5.42 -33.72 18.87
CA GLY A 607 -4.87 -32.68 19.72
C GLY A 607 -4.41 -33.21 21.07
N GLU A 608 -3.81 -32.35 21.89
CA GLU A 608 -3.27 -32.72 23.20
C GLU A 608 -4.37 -33.22 24.16
N PRO A 609 -4.29 -34.47 24.67
CA PRO A 609 -5.23 -34.97 25.67
C PRO A 609 -5.01 -34.28 27.02
N GLY A 610 -6.09 -34.09 27.78
CA GLY A 610 -6.02 -33.48 29.12
C GLY A 610 -7.37 -33.03 29.65
N ALA A 611 -7.40 -32.39 30.82
CA ALA A 611 -8.63 -32.02 31.51
C ALA A 611 -9.59 -31.16 30.67
N ALA A 612 -9.07 -30.21 29.88
CA ALA A 612 -9.89 -29.40 28.99
C ALA A 612 -10.51 -30.21 27.84
N ALA A 613 -9.79 -31.22 27.33
CA ALA A 613 -10.31 -32.14 26.32
C ALA A 613 -11.37 -33.08 26.92
N ASP A 614 -11.17 -33.56 28.16
CA ASP A 614 -12.14 -34.38 28.88
C ASP A 614 -13.45 -33.61 29.16
N GLU A 615 -13.35 -32.34 29.56
CA GLU A 615 -14.49 -31.44 29.74
C GLU A 615 -15.27 -31.24 28.42
N LEU A 616 -14.57 -31.02 27.31
CA LEU A 616 -15.19 -30.91 25.98
C LEU A 616 -15.89 -32.22 25.58
N VAL A 617 -15.25 -33.37 25.80
CA VAL A 617 -15.84 -34.69 25.49
C VAL A 617 -17.13 -34.90 26.31
N ALA A 618 -17.13 -34.55 27.59
CA ALA A 618 -18.31 -34.64 28.43
C ALA A 618 -19.45 -33.71 27.94
N GLU A 619 -19.12 -32.46 27.59
CA GLU A 619 -20.09 -31.48 27.06
C GLU A 619 -20.74 -31.98 25.75
N LEU A 620 -19.93 -32.51 24.82
CA LEU A 620 -20.41 -33.03 23.55
C LEU A 620 -21.22 -34.33 23.73
N ALA A 621 -20.87 -35.16 24.72
CA ALA A 621 -21.62 -36.36 25.08
C ALA A 621 -23.02 -36.04 25.62
N GLU A 622 -23.19 -34.96 26.40
CA GLU A 622 -24.51 -34.49 26.85
C GLU A 622 -25.41 -34.08 25.67
N ARG A 623 -24.81 -33.64 24.56
CA ARG A 623 -25.50 -33.31 23.29
C ARG A 623 -25.67 -34.54 22.38
N GLY A 624 -25.20 -35.70 22.82
CA GLY A 624 -25.33 -37.00 22.17
C GLY A 624 -24.31 -37.25 21.07
N ALA A 625 -23.11 -36.67 21.14
CA ALA A 625 -21.98 -37.00 20.29
C ALA A 625 -21.01 -37.99 21.00
N ARG A 626 -20.45 -38.93 20.24
CA ARG A 626 -19.34 -39.79 20.63
C ARG A 626 -18.05 -39.13 20.14
N THR A 627 -17.25 -38.64 21.07
CA THR A 627 -16.02 -37.90 20.77
C THR A 627 -14.82 -38.70 21.23
N ARG A 628 -13.86 -38.93 20.33
CA ARG A 628 -12.56 -39.54 20.63
C ARG A 628 -11.47 -38.46 20.47
N VAL A 629 -10.59 -38.33 21.46
CA VAL A 629 -9.45 -37.41 21.42
C VAL A 629 -8.18 -38.24 21.35
N GLU A 630 -7.31 -37.96 20.38
CA GLU A 630 -6.04 -38.65 20.19
C GLU A 630 -4.92 -37.63 19.89
N ALA A 631 -3.69 -37.96 20.28
CA ALA A 631 -2.54 -37.11 19.96
C ALA A 631 -2.27 -37.12 18.44
N ALA A 632 -1.78 -35.99 17.92
CA ALA A 632 -1.43 -35.84 16.52
C ALA A 632 -0.06 -36.49 16.21
N GLU A 633 0.01 -37.82 16.21
CA GLU A 633 1.22 -38.56 15.79
C GLU A 633 1.10 -39.01 14.32
N SER A 634 2.01 -38.50 13.48
CA SER A 634 2.06 -38.76 12.02
C SER A 634 2.09 -40.25 11.66
N ASP A 635 2.87 -41.06 12.39
CA ASP A 635 3.09 -42.48 12.07
C ASP A 635 1.87 -43.37 12.40
N GLY A 636 0.94 -42.88 13.22
CA GLY A 636 -0.23 -43.63 13.71
C GLY A 636 -1.53 -43.36 12.97
N LEU A 637 -1.59 -42.31 12.14
CA LEU A 637 -2.84 -41.79 11.59
C LEU A 637 -3.60 -42.80 10.70
N ALA A 638 -2.88 -43.56 9.89
CA ALA A 638 -3.47 -44.59 9.03
C ALA A 638 -4.16 -45.71 9.84
N ALA A 639 -3.53 -46.15 10.93
CA ALA A 639 -4.08 -47.16 11.83
C ALA A 639 -5.28 -46.61 12.62
N LEU A 640 -5.21 -45.34 13.02
CA LEU A 640 -6.31 -44.65 13.71
C LEU A 640 -7.55 -44.55 12.83
N VAL A 641 -7.41 -44.07 11.58
CA VAL A 641 -8.50 -43.99 10.61
C VAL A 641 -9.09 -45.37 10.31
N ALA A 642 -8.25 -46.41 10.20
CA ALA A 642 -8.71 -47.79 10.01
C ALA A 642 -9.43 -48.38 11.24
N SER A 643 -9.26 -47.79 12.44
CA SER A 643 -9.90 -48.23 13.67
C SER A 643 -11.29 -47.62 13.91
N LEU A 644 -11.75 -46.72 13.03
CA LEU A 644 -13.03 -46.05 13.18
C LEU A 644 -14.20 -46.99 12.85
N ASP A 645 -15.20 -47.02 13.74
CA ASP A 645 -16.41 -47.83 13.56
C ASP A 645 -17.31 -47.30 12.43
N GLN A 646 -17.22 -46.00 12.12
CA GLN A 646 -17.94 -45.32 11.05
C GLN A 646 -16.96 -44.69 10.06
N PRO A 647 -17.25 -44.70 8.75
CA PRO A 647 -16.37 -44.12 7.76
C PRO A 647 -16.18 -42.62 7.98
N LEU A 648 -15.02 -42.12 7.59
CA LEU A 648 -14.71 -40.70 7.63
C LEU A 648 -15.53 -39.98 6.54
N THR A 649 -16.25 -38.93 6.92
CA THR A 649 -17.15 -38.18 6.02
C THR A 649 -16.77 -36.71 5.89
N ALA A 650 -16.04 -36.16 6.84
CA ALA A 650 -15.45 -34.84 6.71
C ALA A 650 -14.13 -34.72 7.46
N VAL A 651 -13.23 -33.88 6.91
CA VAL A 651 -11.96 -33.49 7.51
C VAL A 651 -11.91 -31.98 7.61
N ILE A 652 -11.62 -31.46 8.80
CA ILE A 652 -11.41 -30.04 9.04
C ILE A 652 -10.04 -29.87 9.69
N HIS A 653 -9.08 -29.37 8.93
CA HIS A 653 -7.72 -29.15 9.38
C HIS A 653 -7.60 -27.73 9.93
N THR A 654 -7.36 -27.58 11.24
CA THR A 654 -7.25 -26.28 11.94
C THR A 654 -5.92 -26.07 12.65
N GLU A 655 -4.95 -26.94 12.39
CA GLU A 655 -3.67 -26.93 13.07
C GLU A 655 -2.68 -26.00 12.34
N ASP A 656 -2.14 -25.03 13.07
CA ASP A 656 -1.15 -24.07 12.57
C ASP A 656 0.29 -24.58 12.82
N GLY A 657 1.24 -24.24 11.96
CA GLY A 657 2.68 -24.47 12.17
C GLY A 657 3.35 -25.46 11.21
N ALA A 658 4.65 -25.72 11.43
CA ALA A 658 5.53 -26.45 10.50
C ALA A 658 5.09 -27.90 10.21
N SER A 659 4.39 -28.57 11.13
CA SER A 659 3.85 -29.93 10.94
C SER A 659 2.50 -29.97 10.21
N GLY A 660 1.81 -28.83 10.08
CA GLY A 660 0.46 -28.72 9.50
C GLY A 660 0.35 -29.25 8.06
N PRO A 661 1.23 -28.83 7.13
CA PRO A 661 1.21 -29.29 5.73
C PRO A 661 1.35 -30.80 5.59
N ASP A 662 2.21 -31.40 6.43
CA ASP A 662 2.45 -32.83 6.43
C ASP A 662 1.23 -33.62 6.87
N LEU A 663 0.58 -33.18 7.95
CA LEU A 663 -0.65 -33.80 8.44
C LEU A 663 -1.79 -33.65 7.42
N ALA A 664 -1.96 -32.46 6.83
CA ALA A 664 -2.97 -32.23 5.79
C ALA A 664 -2.74 -33.12 4.55
N ARG A 665 -1.49 -33.30 4.12
CA ARG A 665 -1.11 -34.18 3.01
C ARG A 665 -1.33 -35.66 3.32
N GLN A 666 -1.01 -36.10 4.54
CA GLN A 666 -1.31 -37.47 4.99
C GLN A 666 -2.83 -37.72 4.98
N LEU A 667 -3.62 -36.79 5.52
CA LEU A 667 -5.09 -36.85 5.48
C LEU A 667 -5.61 -36.85 4.05
N HIS A 668 -5.06 -36.03 3.15
CA HIS A 668 -5.37 -36.08 1.74
C HIS A 668 -5.15 -37.48 1.17
N THR A 669 -3.97 -38.07 1.39
CA THR A 669 -3.57 -39.40 0.88
C THR A 669 -4.49 -40.50 1.40
N LEU A 670 -4.78 -40.49 2.71
CA LEU A 670 -5.68 -41.47 3.35
C LEU A 670 -7.13 -41.35 2.87
N THR A 671 -7.53 -40.19 2.33
CA THR A 671 -8.90 -39.89 1.92
C THR A 671 -9.08 -39.75 0.42
N GLN A 672 -8.09 -40.11 -0.40
CA GLN A 672 -8.19 -40.02 -1.87
C GLN A 672 -9.35 -40.87 -2.43
N GLU A 673 -9.56 -42.04 -1.87
CA GLU A 673 -10.62 -42.97 -2.30
C GLU A 673 -11.93 -42.82 -1.49
N SER A 674 -12.00 -41.83 -0.58
CA SER A 674 -13.16 -41.60 0.30
C SER A 674 -14.12 -40.59 -0.32
N ASP A 675 -15.42 -40.87 -0.25
CA ASP A 675 -16.49 -39.94 -0.66
C ASP A 675 -16.77 -38.93 0.46
N LEU A 676 -15.84 -37.98 0.65
CA LEU A 676 -15.96 -36.95 1.68
C LEU A 676 -16.98 -35.89 1.28
N ALA A 677 -17.84 -35.52 2.24
CA ALA A 677 -18.74 -34.37 2.11
C ALA A 677 -17.97 -33.03 2.20
N ALA A 678 -16.92 -32.97 3.02
CA ALA A 678 -16.09 -31.78 3.17
C ALA A 678 -14.61 -32.13 3.48
N PHE A 679 -13.70 -31.37 2.89
CA PHE A 679 -12.28 -31.37 3.22
C PHE A 679 -11.84 -29.92 3.31
N VAL A 680 -11.75 -29.39 4.54
CA VAL A 680 -11.52 -27.97 4.80
C VAL A 680 -10.14 -27.78 5.41
N VAL A 681 -9.34 -26.88 4.84
CA VAL A 681 -8.01 -26.52 5.33
C VAL A 681 -8.03 -25.07 5.79
N PHE A 682 -7.75 -24.83 7.07
CA PHE A 682 -7.63 -23.47 7.60
C PHE A 682 -6.23 -22.94 7.29
N SER A 683 -6.17 -21.64 7.08
CA SER A 683 -4.95 -20.88 6.84
C SER A 683 -5.15 -19.45 7.34
N SER A 684 -4.10 -18.64 7.33
CA SER A 684 -4.16 -17.25 7.78
C SER A 684 -4.27 -16.25 6.62
N PHE A 685 -5.07 -15.20 6.81
CA PHE A 685 -5.06 -14.02 5.94
C PHE A 685 -3.91 -13.03 6.29
N ALA A 686 -3.31 -13.18 7.48
CA ALA A 686 -2.25 -12.30 7.99
C ALA A 686 -0.95 -12.22 7.14
N PRO A 687 -0.55 -13.21 6.31
CA PRO A 687 0.65 -13.11 5.48
C PRO A 687 0.62 -11.94 4.49
N VAL A 688 -0.56 -11.38 4.18
CA VAL A 688 -0.74 -10.35 3.14
C VAL A 688 -0.96 -8.93 3.69
N THR A 689 -0.99 -8.78 5.02
CA THR A 689 -1.14 -7.47 5.69
C THR A 689 0.06 -7.16 6.59
N PRO A 690 0.70 -5.99 6.46
CA PRO A 690 1.80 -5.59 7.33
C PRO A 690 1.31 -5.56 8.78
N VAL A 691 2.01 -6.19 9.72
CA VAL A 691 1.63 -6.16 11.13
C VAL A 691 2.31 -4.97 11.81
N ALA A 692 1.64 -4.33 12.77
CA ALA A 692 2.21 -3.19 13.48
C ALA A 692 3.54 -3.58 14.17
N PRO A 693 4.58 -2.73 14.11
CA PRO A 693 5.83 -2.99 14.82
C PRO A 693 5.56 -3.07 16.33
N GLY A 694 5.95 -4.19 16.96
CA GLY A 694 5.82 -4.42 18.40
C GLY A 694 4.76 -5.44 18.84
N THR A 695 3.90 -5.94 17.95
CA THR A 695 3.05 -7.10 18.27
C THR A 695 3.82 -8.40 17.98
N SER A 696 4.40 -8.96 19.05
CA SER A 696 5.17 -10.20 19.00
C SER A 696 4.26 -11.42 18.83
N LEU A 697 3.93 -11.77 17.59
CA LEU A 697 3.82 -13.18 17.22
C LEU A 697 5.21 -13.56 16.71
N ALA A 698 5.91 -14.35 17.50
CA ALA A 698 7.25 -14.90 17.29
C ALA A 698 7.88 -14.63 15.91
N GLY A 699 8.94 -13.80 15.87
CA GLY A 699 10.03 -13.72 14.88
C GLY A 699 9.72 -13.87 13.38
N GLY A 700 10.29 -12.98 12.55
CA GLY A 700 10.27 -13.09 11.09
C GLY A 700 10.46 -14.51 10.49
N PRO A 701 11.34 -15.39 11.05
CA PRO A 701 11.46 -16.78 10.57
C PRO A 701 10.19 -17.62 10.74
N ALA A 702 9.53 -17.57 11.91
CA ALA A 702 8.34 -18.38 12.14
C ALA A 702 7.16 -17.90 11.27
N ARG A 703 7.08 -16.61 10.96
CA ARG A 703 6.05 -16.08 10.06
C ARG A 703 6.19 -16.60 8.63
N ALA A 704 7.41 -16.65 8.11
CA ALA A 704 7.69 -17.18 6.77
C ALA A 704 7.35 -18.67 6.67
N GLU A 705 7.68 -19.46 7.70
CA GLU A 705 7.34 -20.89 7.79
C GLU A 705 5.82 -21.11 7.78
N HIS A 706 5.04 -20.33 8.54
CA HIS A 706 3.58 -20.43 8.53
C HIS A 706 2.98 -20.02 7.18
N ALA A 707 3.50 -18.97 6.54
CA ALA A 707 3.01 -18.53 5.23
C ALA A 707 3.31 -19.56 4.12
N ALA A 708 4.46 -20.23 4.19
CA ALA A 708 4.82 -21.33 3.30
C ALA A 708 3.86 -22.52 3.48
N ALA A 709 3.57 -22.88 4.74
CA ALA A 709 2.64 -23.93 5.09
C ALA A 709 1.21 -23.66 4.57
N ASP A 710 0.70 -22.44 4.76
CA ASP A 710 -0.60 -22.00 4.27
C ASP A 710 -0.69 -22.13 2.74
N ALA A 711 0.32 -21.66 2.02
CA ALA A 711 0.36 -21.71 0.56
C ALA A 711 0.43 -23.15 0.03
N ALA A 712 1.19 -24.04 0.68
CA ALA A 712 1.20 -25.46 0.37
C ALA A 712 -0.17 -26.13 0.63
N GLY A 713 -0.87 -25.73 1.70
CA GLY A 713 -2.24 -26.15 1.99
C GLY A 713 -3.24 -25.72 0.91
N HIS A 714 -3.09 -24.50 0.37
CA HIS A 714 -3.90 -24.01 -0.75
C HIS A 714 -3.64 -24.83 -2.03
N ALA A 715 -2.37 -25.13 -2.32
CA ALA A 715 -1.99 -25.98 -3.45
C ALA A 715 -2.57 -27.40 -3.32
N LEU A 716 -2.55 -27.97 -2.12
CA LEU A 716 -3.18 -29.28 -1.83
C LEU A 716 -4.68 -29.27 -2.10
N VAL A 717 -5.39 -28.23 -1.65
CA VAL A 717 -6.84 -28.08 -1.92
C VAL A 717 -7.11 -27.97 -3.42
N ARG A 718 -6.31 -27.21 -4.16
CA ARG A 718 -6.42 -27.11 -5.62
C ARG A 718 -6.17 -28.45 -6.31
N ALA A 719 -5.15 -29.20 -5.90
CA ALA A 719 -4.86 -30.52 -6.43
C ALA A 719 -6.04 -31.51 -6.20
N ARG A 720 -6.70 -31.45 -5.03
CA ARG A 720 -7.92 -32.23 -4.77
C ARG A 720 -9.04 -31.89 -5.74
N ARG A 721 -9.31 -30.60 -5.95
CA ARG A 721 -10.38 -30.15 -6.86
C ARG A 721 -10.10 -30.49 -8.31
N ALA A 722 -8.85 -30.37 -8.77
CA ALA A 722 -8.43 -30.83 -10.10
C ALA A 722 -8.66 -32.35 -10.29
N ALA A 723 -8.51 -33.13 -9.21
CA ALA A 723 -8.87 -34.55 -9.17
C ALA A 723 -10.38 -34.82 -8.97
N LYS A 724 -11.23 -33.78 -9.03
CA LYS A 724 -12.70 -33.84 -8.80
C LYS A 724 -13.09 -34.33 -7.40
N GLN A 725 -12.22 -34.12 -6.42
CA GLN A 725 -12.48 -34.37 -5.00
C GLN A 725 -12.90 -33.07 -4.30
N THR A 726 -13.64 -33.18 -3.18
CA THR A 726 -14.00 -32.01 -2.36
C THR A 726 -12.76 -31.39 -1.71
N GLY A 727 -12.75 -30.07 -1.60
CA GLY A 727 -11.64 -29.29 -1.04
C GLY A 727 -11.98 -27.81 -0.96
N THR A 728 -11.77 -27.21 0.21
CA THR A 728 -11.91 -25.77 0.46
C THR A 728 -10.81 -25.30 1.41
N ALA A 729 -10.09 -24.25 1.03
CA ALA A 729 -9.16 -23.54 1.90
C ALA A 729 -9.84 -22.27 2.43
N LEU A 730 -9.72 -22.01 3.74
CA LEU A 730 -10.24 -20.81 4.39
C LEU A 730 -9.07 -20.01 4.98
N ALA A 731 -8.77 -18.87 4.37
CA ALA A 731 -7.78 -17.91 4.87
C ALA A 731 -8.45 -16.94 5.85
N TRP A 732 -8.41 -17.29 7.13
CA TRP A 732 -9.13 -16.56 8.18
C TRP A 732 -8.44 -15.23 8.53
N GLY A 733 -9.25 -14.19 8.66
CA GLY A 733 -8.90 -13.01 9.46
C GLY A 733 -8.83 -13.33 10.96
N PRO A 734 -8.38 -12.38 11.78
CA PRO A 734 -8.21 -12.59 13.22
C PRO A 734 -9.54 -12.94 13.90
N TRP A 735 -9.59 -14.05 14.64
CA TRP A 735 -10.73 -14.37 15.53
C TRP A 735 -10.62 -13.56 16.83
N ALA A 736 -11.69 -13.52 17.62
CA ALA A 736 -11.71 -12.82 18.90
C ALA A 736 -10.54 -13.25 19.81
N GLY A 737 -9.73 -12.29 20.26
CA GLY A 737 -8.54 -12.53 21.07
C GLY A 737 -7.25 -12.81 20.27
N GLU A 738 -7.31 -12.82 18.94
CA GLU A 738 -6.14 -12.85 18.06
C GLU A 738 -5.75 -11.43 17.63
N PRO A 739 -4.45 -11.11 17.49
CA PRO A 739 -4.02 -9.75 17.13
C PRO A 739 -4.47 -9.39 15.71
N ALA A 740 -5.18 -8.28 15.59
CA ALA A 740 -5.60 -7.74 14.30
C ALA A 740 -4.52 -6.88 13.65
N GLY A 741 -4.24 -7.14 12.37
CA GLY A 741 -3.42 -6.26 11.54
C GLY A 741 -4.17 -4.99 11.12
N PRO A 742 -3.46 -3.96 10.63
CA PRO A 742 -4.04 -2.72 10.11
C PRO A 742 -5.09 -2.99 9.03
N GLY A 743 -6.32 -2.49 9.24
CA GLY A 743 -7.44 -2.65 8.30
C GLY A 743 -8.27 -3.92 8.47
N ALA A 744 -7.84 -4.88 9.31
CA ALA A 744 -8.63 -6.03 9.73
C ALA A 744 -9.19 -5.81 11.14
N VAL A 745 -10.33 -6.43 11.44
CA VAL A 745 -11.00 -6.36 12.75
C VAL A 745 -11.25 -7.78 13.24
N GLU A 746 -11.12 -8.00 14.54
CA GLU A 746 -11.44 -9.27 15.17
C GLU A 746 -12.87 -9.73 14.82
N LEU A 747 -12.97 -11.00 14.43
CA LEU A 747 -14.22 -11.71 14.17
C LEU A 747 -14.73 -12.33 15.48
N PRO A 748 -15.92 -11.93 15.96
CA PRO A 748 -16.60 -12.68 17.01
C PRO A 748 -16.78 -14.14 16.61
N VAL A 749 -16.66 -15.07 17.56
CA VAL A 749 -16.69 -16.52 17.31
C VAL A 749 -17.98 -16.93 16.60
N GLU A 750 -19.12 -16.37 17.00
CA GLU A 750 -20.42 -16.64 16.38
C GLU A 750 -20.44 -16.24 14.90
N ARG A 751 -19.86 -15.08 14.58
CA ARG A 751 -19.77 -14.60 13.19
C ARG A 751 -18.78 -15.44 12.38
N ALA A 752 -17.68 -15.90 12.99
CA ALA A 752 -16.75 -16.79 12.32
C ALA A 752 -17.43 -18.12 11.95
N LEU A 753 -18.25 -18.69 12.84
CA LEU A 753 -19.02 -19.91 12.55
C LEU A 753 -20.07 -19.68 11.44
N ASP A 754 -20.77 -18.55 11.43
CA ASP A 754 -21.69 -18.20 10.32
C ASP A 754 -20.97 -18.13 8.96
N LEU A 755 -19.73 -17.61 8.94
CA LEU A 755 -18.93 -17.54 7.71
C LEU A 755 -18.39 -18.91 7.30
N PHE A 756 -18.09 -19.79 8.25
CA PHE A 756 -17.75 -21.18 7.97
C PHE A 756 -18.92 -21.88 7.28
N ASP A 757 -20.15 -21.69 7.76
CA ASP A 757 -21.35 -22.28 7.15
C ASP A 757 -21.58 -21.76 5.72
N GLN A 758 -21.41 -20.45 5.51
CA GLN A 758 -21.48 -19.84 4.17
C GLN A 758 -20.40 -20.38 3.24
N ALA A 759 -19.19 -20.58 3.75
CA ALA A 759 -18.07 -21.09 2.97
C ALA A 759 -18.30 -22.53 2.51
N LEU A 760 -18.89 -23.39 3.35
CA LEU A 760 -19.29 -24.75 2.98
C LEU A 760 -20.36 -24.79 1.87
N ALA A 761 -21.19 -23.76 1.77
CA ALA A 761 -22.22 -23.62 0.73
C ALA A 761 -21.71 -22.93 -0.54
N THR A 762 -20.45 -22.50 -0.58
CA THR A 762 -19.85 -21.77 -1.69
C THR A 762 -18.85 -22.66 -2.43
N ASP A 763 -19.09 -22.94 -3.71
CA ASP A 763 -18.22 -23.82 -4.50
C ASP A 763 -16.98 -23.06 -5.01
N THR A 764 -16.04 -22.78 -4.11
CA THR A 764 -14.79 -22.06 -4.41
C THR A 764 -13.63 -22.69 -3.64
N ALA A 765 -12.48 -22.84 -4.31
CA ALA A 765 -11.32 -23.52 -3.73
C ALA A 765 -10.68 -22.75 -2.57
N LEU A 766 -10.58 -21.42 -2.67
CA LEU A 766 -9.99 -20.55 -1.66
C LEU A 766 -10.95 -19.42 -1.33
N LEU A 767 -11.37 -19.35 -0.07
CA LEU A 767 -12.18 -18.28 0.47
C LEU A 767 -11.43 -17.58 1.59
N VAL A 768 -11.73 -16.30 1.79
CA VAL A 768 -11.09 -15.43 2.77
C VAL A 768 -12.17 -14.86 3.70
N PRO A 769 -12.48 -15.53 4.82
CA PRO A 769 -13.40 -15.00 5.80
C PRO A 769 -12.69 -13.97 6.68
N VAL A 770 -12.97 -12.68 6.47
CA VAL A 770 -12.31 -11.58 7.18
C VAL A 770 -13.28 -10.42 7.38
N ARG A 771 -13.20 -9.77 8.54
CA ARG A 771 -13.87 -8.49 8.79
C ARG A 771 -12.87 -7.36 8.56
N LEU A 772 -13.21 -6.46 7.65
CA LEU A 772 -12.37 -5.31 7.29
C LEU A 772 -12.95 -4.01 7.83
N ASP A 773 -12.08 -3.10 8.27
CA ASP A 773 -12.44 -1.73 8.64
C ASP A 773 -12.30 -0.81 7.43
N SER A 774 -13.43 -0.53 6.76
CA SER A 774 -13.46 0.31 5.56
C SER A 774 -12.90 1.72 5.79
N ALA A 775 -13.03 2.28 6.99
CA ALA A 775 -12.51 3.61 7.30
C ALA A 775 -10.98 3.59 7.38
N ALA A 776 -10.41 2.59 8.07
CA ALA A 776 -8.97 2.39 8.16
C ALA A 776 -8.35 2.12 6.77
N LEU A 777 -8.99 1.27 5.94
CA LEU A 777 -8.51 0.99 4.58
C LEU A 777 -8.50 2.26 3.71
N ARG A 778 -9.47 3.17 3.88
CA ARG A 778 -9.50 4.44 3.15
C ARG A 778 -8.42 5.41 3.59
N ALA A 779 -8.18 5.52 4.89
CA ALA A 779 -7.09 6.34 5.42
C ALA A 779 -5.75 5.89 4.81
N GLN A 780 -5.50 4.58 4.80
CA GLN A 780 -4.32 3.98 4.16
C GLN A 780 -4.27 4.24 2.65
N ALA A 781 -5.41 4.15 1.96
CA ALA A 781 -5.47 4.45 0.54
C ALA A 781 -5.09 5.91 0.24
N ARG A 782 -5.61 6.86 1.03
CA ARG A 782 -5.30 8.30 0.93
C ARG A 782 -3.82 8.59 1.22
N GLU A 783 -3.22 7.81 2.11
CA GLU A 783 -1.80 7.91 2.49
C GLU A 783 -0.85 7.17 1.54
N GLY A 784 -1.37 6.41 0.57
CA GLY A 784 -0.57 5.60 -0.35
C GLY A 784 0.03 4.35 0.30
N THR A 785 -0.46 3.93 1.46
CA THR A 785 0.05 2.80 2.26
C THR A 785 -0.84 1.55 2.19
N LEU A 786 -1.95 1.60 1.43
CA LEU A 786 -2.88 0.46 1.29
C LEU A 786 -2.20 -0.73 0.57
N PRO A 787 -2.22 -1.95 1.17
CA PRO A 787 -1.70 -3.15 0.54
C PRO A 787 -2.33 -3.44 -0.83
N ALA A 788 -1.51 -3.88 -1.79
CA ALA A 788 -1.92 -4.07 -3.18
C ALA A 788 -3.15 -4.98 -3.35
N LEU A 789 -3.24 -6.06 -2.56
CA LEU A 789 -4.38 -6.98 -2.56
C LEU A 789 -5.71 -6.28 -2.22
N LEU A 790 -5.70 -5.27 -1.36
CA LEU A 790 -6.88 -4.55 -0.87
C LEU A 790 -7.29 -3.35 -1.74
N ARG A 791 -6.45 -2.95 -2.71
CA ARG A 791 -6.72 -1.82 -3.62
C ARG A 791 -8.03 -1.97 -4.40
N GLY A 792 -8.50 -3.21 -4.61
CA GLY A 792 -9.79 -3.48 -5.26
C GLY A 792 -11.03 -3.15 -4.43
N LEU A 793 -10.89 -3.02 -3.10
CA LEU A 793 -12.01 -2.80 -2.17
C LEU A 793 -12.28 -1.32 -1.89
N VAL A 794 -11.31 -0.44 -2.17
CA VAL A 794 -11.42 1.00 -1.93
C VAL A 794 -11.39 1.74 -3.25
N ARG A 795 -12.47 2.44 -3.58
CA ARG A 795 -12.49 3.39 -4.70
C ARG A 795 -12.17 4.78 -4.16
N LEU A 796 -10.97 5.26 -4.43
CA LEU A 796 -10.68 6.68 -4.26
C LEU A 796 -11.20 7.45 -5.48
N PRO A 797 -11.77 8.65 -5.30
CA PRO A 797 -12.10 9.50 -6.44
C PRO A 797 -10.84 9.72 -7.27
N ALA A 798 -10.92 9.41 -8.57
CA ALA A 798 -9.87 9.79 -9.49
C ALA A 798 -9.69 11.30 -9.37
N LYS A 799 -8.51 11.73 -8.91
CA LYS A 799 -8.18 13.15 -8.87
C LYS A 799 -8.38 13.69 -10.29
N PRO A 800 -9.19 14.74 -10.50
CA PRO A 800 -9.24 15.40 -11.80
C PRO A 800 -7.80 15.70 -12.22
N GLU A 801 -7.42 15.40 -13.46
CA GLU A 801 -6.10 15.71 -14.01
C GLU A 801 -5.88 17.23 -14.07
N ALA A 802 -5.71 17.86 -12.90
CA ALA A 802 -5.17 19.18 -12.75
C ALA A 802 -3.64 19.03 -12.67
N GLY A 803 -3.02 18.89 -13.86
CA GLY A 803 -1.58 19.04 -14.05
C GLY A 803 -0.69 18.18 -13.15
N THR A 804 -0.74 16.85 -13.33
CA THR A 804 0.25 15.90 -12.81
C THR A 804 1.52 15.91 -13.66
N GLY A 805 2.11 17.10 -13.80
CA GLY A 805 3.50 17.19 -14.20
C GLY A 805 4.41 17.01 -12.99
N SER A 806 5.58 16.39 -13.17
CA SER A 806 6.67 16.42 -12.18
C SER A 806 6.94 17.86 -11.71
N LEU A 807 7.56 18.05 -10.55
CA LEU A 807 7.92 19.41 -10.09
C LEU A 807 8.70 20.19 -11.16
N ALA A 808 9.49 19.49 -11.99
CA ALA A 808 10.17 20.04 -13.17
C ALA A 808 9.21 20.57 -14.25
N GLN A 809 8.12 19.85 -14.55
CA GLN A 809 7.10 20.28 -15.51
C GLN A 809 6.26 21.45 -14.97
N ARG A 810 5.95 21.47 -13.67
CA ARG A 810 5.27 22.60 -13.01
C ARG A 810 6.13 23.88 -13.03
N LEU A 811 7.45 23.74 -12.94
CA LEU A 811 8.40 24.87 -12.98
C LEU A 811 8.83 25.27 -14.39
N ALA A 812 8.50 24.49 -15.43
CA ALA A 812 8.89 24.73 -16.83
C ALA A 812 8.31 26.03 -17.42
N GLY A 813 7.22 26.56 -16.85
CA GLY A 813 6.59 27.83 -17.24
C GLY A 813 6.76 28.99 -16.23
N VAL A 814 7.43 28.75 -15.10
CA VAL A 814 7.55 29.72 -14.00
C VAL A 814 8.89 30.48 -14.12
N LEU A 815 8.82 31.82 -14.04
CA LEU A 815 10.00 32.69 -14.02
C LEU A 815 10.91 32.34 -12.85
N ALA A 816 12.23 32.37 -13.04
CA ALA A 816 13.21 31.95 -12.03
C ALA A 816 13.03 32.63 -10.65
N ALA A 817 12.59 33.89 -10.64
CA ALA A 817 12.31 34.65 -9.42
C ALA A 817 11.08 34.17 -8.63
N ASP A 818 10.14 33.46 -9.28
CA ASP A 818 8.88 33.00 -8.67
C ASP A 818 8.91 31.50 -8.30
N ARG A 819 9.96 30.76 -8.72
CA ARG A 819 10.04 29.30 -8.53
C ARG A 819 10.08 28.89 -7.07
N GLU A 820 10.88 29.58 -6.26
CA GLU A 820 11.00 29.30 -4.82
C GLU A 820 9.66 29.51 -4.11
N ARG A 821 8.91 30.58 -4.46
CA ARG A 821 7.57 30.82 -3.91
C ARG A 821 6.60 29.69 -4.26
N VAL A 822 6.59 29.24 -5.51
CA VAL A 822 5.70 28.15 -5.96
C VAL A 822 6.02 26.83 -5.25
N VAL A 823 7.30 26.52 -5.01
CA VAL A 823 7.69 25.32 -4.26
C VAL A 823 7.38 25.48 -2.76
N LEU A 824 7.56 26.68 -2.20
CA LEU A 824 7.22 26.97 -0.81
C LEU A 824 5.72 26.86 -0.54
N ASP A 825 4.88 27.36 -1.45
CA ASP A 825 3.43 27.24 -1.35
C ASP A 825 3.01 25.76 -1.33
N LEU A 826 3.61 24.93 -2.21
CA LEU A 826 3.41 23.48 -2.25
C LEU A 826 3.82 22.78 -0.94
N VAL A 827 5.00 23.11 -0.41
CA VAL A 827 5.49 22.53 0.85
C VAL A 827 4.58 22.93 2.01
N THR A 828 4.17 24.19 2.05
CA THR A 828 3.32 24.76 3.09
C THR A 828 1.92 24.13 3.08
N GLU A 829 1.36 23.90 1.90
CA GLU A 829 0.10 23.17 1.71
C GLU A 829 0.19 21.75 2.30
N HIS A 830 1.28 21.04 2.01
CA HIS A 830 1.47 19.68 2.53
C HIS A 830 1.77 19.64 4.03
N VAL A 831 2.48 20.62 4.58
CA VAL A 831 2.70 20.77 6.02
C VAL A 831 1.37 21.03 6.74
N ALA A 832 0.55 21.96 6.24
CA ALA A 832 -0.78 22.25 6.79
C ALA A 832 -1.68 21.00 6.76
N ALA A 833 -1.69 20.27 5.63
CA ALA A 833 -2.49 19.07 5.45
C ALA A 833 -2.06 17.89 6.35
N VAL A 834 -0.82 17.88 6.84
CA VAL A 834 -0.31 16.86 7.77
C VAL A 834 -0.59 17.22 9.22
N LEU A 835 -0.56 18.51 9.54
CA LEU A 835 -0.86 19.03 10.88
C LEU A 835 -2.36 19.21 11.15
N GLY A 836 -3.22 18.98 10.16
CA GLY A 836 -4.67 19.15 10.28
C GLY A 836 -5.11 20.61 10.28
N HIS A 837 -4.27 21.52 9.79
CA HIS A 837 -4.59 22.93 9.63
C HIS A 837 -5.42 23.16 8.36
N GLY A 838 -6.44 24.02 8.45
CA GLY A 838 -7.24 24.43 7.28
C GLY A 838 -6.43 25.29 6.30
N ALA A 839 -6.85 25.35 5.04
CA ALA A 839 -6.13 26.07 3.97
C ALA A 839 -5.90 27.58 4.24
N ASP A 840 -6.64 28.18 5.18
CA ASP A 840 -6.53 29.60 5.57
C ASP A 840 -5.55 29.87 6.73
N GLU A 841 -5.03 28.81 7.37
CA GLU A 841 -4.10 28.96 8.49
C GLU A 841 -2.67 29.12 7.96
N ARG A 842 -2.12 30.34 8.07
CA ARG A 842 -0.77 30.64 7.58
C ARG A 842 0.28 29.91 8.42
N ILE A 843 0.85 28.85 7.85
CA ILE A 843 2.06 28.23 8.37
C ILE A 843 3.23 29.21 8.24
N ASP A 844 3.93 29.43 9.35
CA ASP A 844 5.17 30.21 9.35
C ASP A 844 6.30 29.40 8.69
N ALA A 845 6.72 29.84 7.50
CA ALA A 845 7.68 29.13 6.66
C ALA A 845 9.09 29.00 7.27
N GLU A 846 9.43 29.86 8.23
CA GLU A 846 10.75 29.89 8.90
C GLU A 846 10.71 29.19 10.27
N ARG A 847 9.52 28.77 10.72
CA ARG A 847 9.36 28.12 12.02
C ARG A 847 9.62 26.62 11.92
N LYS A 848 10.27 26.07 12.94
CA LYS A 848 10.61 24.64 12.97
C LYS A 848 9.34 23.80 12.97
N LEU A 849 9.34 22.73 12.18
CA LEU A 849 8.21 21.79 12.08
C LEU A 849 7.79 21.22 13.45
N LYS A 850 8.74 20.96 14.35
CA LYS A 850 8.46 20.50 15.74
C LYS A 850 7.70 21.54 16.57
N GLU A 851 7.96 22.84 16.36
CA GLU A 851 7.26 23.93 17.04
C GLU A 851 5.87 24.20 16.44
N LEU A 852 5.65 23.73 15.20
CA LEU A 852 4.35 23.70 14.53
C LEU A 852 3.53 22.46 14.92
N GLY A 853 4.03 21.60 15.80
CA GLY A 853 3.32 20.41 16.28
C GLY A 853 3.63 19.12 15.51
N MET A 854 4.67 19.10 14.68
CA MET A 854 5.07 17.90 13.93
C MET A 854 5.78 16.89 14.84
N ASP A 855 5.27 15.66 14.84
CA ASP A 855 5.82 14.48 15.50
C ASP A 855 6.51 13.51 14.50
N SER A 856 7.10 12.42 15.00
CA SER A 856 7.86 11.48 14.17
C SER A 856 7.01 10.73 13.12
N MET A 857 5.70 10.55 13.35
CA MET A 857 4.81 9.88 12.39
C MET A 857 4.34 10.84 11.30
N SER A 858 3.98 12.07 11.69
CA SER A 858 3.58 13.13 10.76
C SER A 858 4.72 13.58 9.84
N ALA A 859 5.98 13.55 10.30
CA ALA A 859 7.15 13.81 9.46
C ALA A 859 7.32 12.78 8.30
N VAL A 860 7.04 11.50 8.57
CA VAL A 860 7.04 10.43 7.56
C VAL A 860 5.88 10.63 6.57
N GLY A 861 4.69 11.01 7.07
CA GLY A 861 3.54 11.37 6.24
C GLY A 861 3.82 12.56 5.32
N LEU A 862 4.50 13.60 5.81
CA LEU A 862 4.91 14.76 5.02
C LEU A 862 5.89 14.35 3.91
N ARG A 863 6.90 13.52 4.22
CA ARG A 863 7.86 13.03 3.23
C ARG A 863 7.17 12.28 2.09
N ASN A 864 6.25 11.38 2.41
CA ASN A 864 5.53 10.58 1.41
C ASN A 864 4.67 11.45 0.49
N ARG A 865 3.95 12.42 1.08
CA ARG A 865 3.14 13.39 0.33
C ARG A 865 4.01 14.27 -0.59
N LEU A 866 5.15 14.74 -0.11
CA LEU A 866 6.09 15.54 -0.91
C LEU A 866 6.73 14.72 -2.04
N ALA A 867 7.10 13.46 -1.79
CA ALA A 867 7.65 12.57 -2.83
C ALA A 867 6.61 12.33 -3.94
N GLN A 868 5.36 12.07 -3.57
CA GLN A 868 4.25 11.88 -4.50
C GLN A 868 3.92 13.17 -5.30
N ALA A 869 3.88 14.32 -4.64
CA ALA A 869 3.53 15.59 -5.26
C ALA A 869 4.63 16.15 -6.17
N THR A 870 5.90 15.87 -5.85
CA THR A 870 7.04 16.35 -6.63
C THR A 870 7.54 15.36 -7.68
N GLY A 871 7.24 14.06 -7.51
CA GLY A 871 7.78 12.97 -8.32
C GLY A 871 9.25 12.65 -8.00
N LEU A 872 9.79 13.16 -6.90
CA LEU A 872 11.17 12.95 -6.45
C LEU A 872 11.24 11.81 -5.43
N ARG A 873 12.33 11.02 -5.46
CA ARG A 873 12.64 10.06 -4.39
C ARG A 873 13.30 10.82 -3.23
N LEU A 874 12.63 10.89 -2.09
CA LEU A 874 13.12 11.58 -0.89
C LEU A 874 13.56 10.57 0.19
N PRO A 875 14.77 10.70 0.76
CA PRO A 875 15.23 9.86 1.88
C PRO A 875 14.32 9.94 3.12
N VAL A 876 14.38 8.92 3.98
CA VAL A 876 13.61 8.87 5.25
C VAL A 876 13.98 10.04 6.17
N SER A 877 15.24 10.50 6.12
CA SER A 877 15.77 11.62 6.91
C SER A 877 15.43 13.00 6.37
N PHE A 878 14.87 13.12 5.16
CA PHE A 878 14.76 14.40 4.42
C PHE A 878 14.04 15.52 5.18
N VAL A 879 12.93 15.20 5.86
CA VAL A 879 12.16 16.17 6.66
C VAL A 879 12.88 16.53 7.98
N PHE A 880 13.77 15.66 8.46
CA PHE A 880 14.55 15.88 9.67
C PHE A 880 15.83 16.70 9.40
N GLU A 881 16.41 16.56 8.20
CA GLU A 881 17.56 17.34 7.72
C GLU A 881 17.19 18.79 7.38
N HIS A 882 15.90 19.05 7.12
CA HIS A 882 15.38 20.36 6.72
C HIS A 882 14.25 20.79 7.67
N PRO A 883 14.58 21.39 8.82
CA PRO A 883 13.65 21.57 9.92
C PRO A 883 12.55 22.62 9.68
N THR A 884 12.59 23.38 8.58
CA THR A 884 11.59 24.42 8.24
C THR A 884 10.98 24.20 6.84
N PRO A 885 9.72 24.62 6.61
CA PRO A 885 9.10 24.59 5.27
C PRO A 885 9.93 25.31 4.19
N ALA A 886 10.59 26.42 4.53
CA ALA A 886 11.45 27.17 3.61
C ALA A 886 12.74 26.43 3.21
N GLU A 887 13.34 25.66 4.12
CA GLU A 887 14.51 24.84 3.81
C GLU A 887 14.13 23.65 2.92
N ILE A 888 13.01 22.99 3.21
CA ILE A 888 12.46 21.92 2.37
C ILE A 888 12.21 22.43 0.95
N ALA A 889 11.58 23.61 0.81
CA ALA A 889 11.29 24.19 -0.49
C ALA A 889 12.55 24.51 -1.31
N ARG A 890 13.57 25.09 -0.66
CA ARG A 890 14.88 25.37 -1.30
C ARG A 890 15.58 24.10 -1.73
N GLN A 891 15.51 23.03 -0.93
CA GLN A 891 16.15 21.77 -1.27
C GLN A 891 15.45 21.05 -2.42
N LEU A 892 14.11 21.02 -2.44
CA LEU A 892 13.34 20.47 -3.56
C LEU A 892 13.63 21.24 -4.85
N LEU A 893 13.73 22.57 -4.78
CA LEU A 893 14.11 23.39 -5.93
C LEU A 893 15.53 23.08 -6.43
N LYS A 894 16.48 22.88 -5.50
CA LYS A 894 17.87 22.49 -5.82
C LYS A 894 17.91 21.16 -6.57
N GLN A 895 17.21 20.14 -6.06
CA GLN A 895 17.13 18.80 -6.67
C GLN A 895 16.53 18.82 -8.09
N VAL A 896 15.54 19.68 -8.35
CA VAL A 896 14.95 19.84 -9.69
C VAL A 896 15.86 20.62 -10.64
N SER A 897 16.57 21.63 -10.15
CA SER A 897 17.49 22.44 -10.96
C SER A 897 18.77 21.70 -11.37
N THR A 898 19.20 20.71 -10.60
CA THR A 898 20.28 19.77 -10.97
C THR A 898 19.82 18.68 -11.93
N GLY A 899 18.51 18.55 -12.18
CA GLY A 899 17.90 17.52 -13.03
C GLY A 899 17.88 17.82 -14.54
N ALA A 900 18.40 18.98 -14.98
CA ALA A 900 18.46 19.34 -16.39
C ALA A 900 19.92 19.69 -16.79
N SER A 901 20.61 18.70 -17.38
CA SER A 901 21.95 18.81 -17.98
C SER A 901 23.14 18.87 -17.01
N ASP A 902 23.39 17.77 -16.28
CA ASP A 902 24.61 16.96 -16.39
C ASP A 902 24.48 15.81 -15.40
N ALA A 903 24.23 14.61 -15.92
CA ALA A 903 24.33 13.40 -15.13
C ALA A 903 25.80 13.20 -14.77
N VAL A 904 26.20 13.66 -13.58
CA VAL A 904 27.36 13.07 -12.92
C VAL A 904 26.95 11.63 -12.60
N PRO A 905 27.67 10.62 -13.11
CA PRO A 905 27.31 9.23 -12.87
C PRO A 905 27.35 8.92 -11.37
N PRO A 906 26.43 8.07 -10.86
CA PRO A 906 26.56 7.57 -9.50
C PRO A 906 27.87 6.76 -9.42
N VAL A 907 28.72 7.12 -8.45
CA VAL A 907 29.89 6.31 -8.11
C VAL A 907 29.38 4.95 -7.58
N PRO A 908 29.90 3.80 -8.06
CA PRO A 908 29.39 2.47 -7.70
C PRO A 908 29.58 2.15 -6.22
N ALA A 909 28.64 1.40 -5.64
CA ALA A 909 28.60 0.96 -4.24
C ALA A 909 29.62 -0.18 -3.92
N GLY A 910 30.85 -0.04 -4.40
CA GLY A 910 32.04 -0.73 -3.90
C GLY A 910 32.99 0.21 -3.14
N ALA A 911 32.58 1.45 -2.89
CA ALA A 911 33.49 2.51 -2.47
C ALA A 911 33.14 3.24 -1.17
N THR A 912 32.00 2.96 -0.52
CA THR A 912 31.66 3.69 0.70
C THR A 912 32.54 3.23 1.86
N ILE A 913 33.02 4.20 2.62
CA ILE A 913 33.91 3.98 3.76
C ILE A 913 33.16 3.20 4.84
N SER A 914 31.85 3.44 4.96
CA SER A 914 30.94 2.70 5.86
C SER A 914 30.99 1.19 5.64
N ALA A 915 30.81 0.75 4.39
CA ALA A 915 30.78 -0.67 4.05
C ALA A 915 32.15 -1.34 4.32
N ARG A 916 33.25 -0.65 3.98
CA ARG A 916 34.62 -1.15 4.23
C ARG A 916 34.93 -1.30 5.70
N LEU A 917 34.50 -0.36 6.55
CA LEU A 917 34.72 -0.43 8.00
C LEU A 917 33.87 -1.53 8.65
N ARG A 918 32.61 -1.71 8.24
CA ARG A 918 31.74 -2.80 8.72
C ARG A 918 32.30 -4.17 8.34
N GLN A 919 32.72 -4.33 7.09
CA GLN A 919 33.39 -5.56 6.62
C GLN A 919 34.66 -5.83 7.42
N ALA A 920 35.50 -4.81 7.63
CA ALA A 920 36.72 -4.93 8.40
C ALA A 920 36.48 -5.26 9.88
N ALA A 921 35.38 -4.77 10.47
CA ALA A 921 34.93 -5.15 11.81
C ALA A 921 34.55 -6.64 11.87
N ALA A 922 33.75 -7.12 10.91
CA ALA A 922 33.34 -8.52 10.82
C ALA A 922 34.51 -9.49 10.55
N SER A 923 35.52 -9.07 9.78
CA SER A 923 36.70 -9.88 9.46
C SER A 923 37.88 -9.71 10.42
N GLY A 924 37.76 -8.90 11.48
CA GLY A 924 38.83 -8.64 12.44
C GLY A 924 40.03 -7.86 11.88
N THR A 925 39.84 -7.11 10.78
CA THR A 925 40.89 -6.32 10.09
C THR A 925 40.72 -4.81 10.26
N LEU A 926 39.82 -4.39 11.16
CA LEU A 926 39.46 -2.99 11.40
C LEU A 926 40.64 -2.04 11.69
N PRO A 927 41.70 -2.42 12.45
CA PRO A 927 42.87 -1.55 12.63
C PRO A 927 43.53 -1.13 11.31
N THR A 928 43.55 -2.03 10.32
CA THR A 928 44.12 -1.74 9.00
C THR A 928 43.21 -0.83 8.18
N ALA A 929 41.89 -1.04 8.24
CA ALA A 929 40.92 -0.19 7.56
C ALA A 929 40.89 1.24 8.13
N LEU A 930 41.07 1.41 9.44
CA LEU A 930 41.18 2.72 10.07
C LEU A 930 42.45 3.48 9.64
N ARG A 931 43.59 2.80 9.50
CA ARG A 931 44.82 3.41 8.95
C ARG A 931 44.63 3.87 7.51
N GLN A 932 43.92 3.09 6.69
CA GLN A 932 43.58 3.46 5.31
C GLN A 932 42.64 4.67 5.25
N LEU A 933 41.65 4.73 6.15
CA LEU A 933 40.76 5.89 6.29
C LEU A 933 41.55 7.16 6.62
N VAL A 934 42.40 7.11 7.65
CA VAL A 934 43.24 8.26 8.05
C VAL A 934 44.15 8.69 6.88
N ALA A 935 44.76 7.74 6.16
CA ALA A 935 45.59 8.05 5.00
C ALA A 935 44.80 8.73 3.87
N ALA A 936 43.55 8.31 3.63
CA ALA A 936 42.68 8.91 2.61
C ALA A 936 42.31 10.38 2.92
N THR A 937 42.39 10.82 4.18
CA THR A 937 42.08 12.21 4.55
C THR A 937 43.18 13.21 4.16
N ALA A 938 44.41 12.75 3.91
CA ALA A 938 45.54 13.62 3.60
C ALA A 938 45.37 14.40 2.28
N GLU A 939 44.49 13.93 1.38
CA GLU A 939 44.21 14.56 0.08
C GLU A 939 43.02 15.52 0.12
N ARG A 940 42.35 15.68 1.27
CA ARG A 940 41.18 16.55 1.39
C ARG A 940 41.56 18.04 1.37
N PRO A 941 40.71 18.92 0.80
CA PRO A 941 40.86 20.36 0.93
C PRO A 941 40.83 20.77 2.40
N VAL A 942 41.69 21.71 2.81
CA VAL A 942 41.74 22.20 4.20
C VAL A 942 41.48 23.70 4.29
N PHE A 943 40.78 24.11 5.35
CA PHE A 943 40.57 25.52 5.68
C PHE A 943 41.52 26.00 6.78
N ALA A 944 41.88 27.28 6.73
CA ALA A 944 42.75 27.93 7.72
C ALA A 944 41.98 28.80 8.73
N SER A 945 40.75 29.19 8.39
CA SER A 945 39.99 30.18 9.15
C SER A 945 38.48 30.03 8.93
N ALA A 946 37.67 30.63 9.82
CA ALA A 946 36.20 30.57 9.75
C ALA A 946 35.63 31.18 8.46
N ALA A 947 36.35 32.14 7.86
CA ALA A 947 35.90 32.86 6.67
C ALA A 947 35.90 32.00 5.40
N GLU A 948 36.56 30.83 5.43
CA GLU A 948 36.65 29.88 4.32
C GLU A 948 35.53 28.81 4.37
N LEU A 949 34.71 28.79 5.42
CA LEU A 949 33.58 27.87 5.59
C LEU A 949 32.29 28.48 5.00
N PRO A 950 31.52 27.75 4.17
CA PRO A 950 30.19 28.19 3.76
C PRO A 950 29.25 28.25 4.97
N ASP A 951 28.31 29.20 4.97
CA ASP A 951 27.47 29.66 6.09
C ASP A 951 27.18 28.60 7.19
N ASN A 952 27.51 28.96 8.44
CA ASN A 952 27.30 28.26 9.73
C ASN A 952 28.42 27.37 10.29
N GLY A 953 29.63 27.36 9.72
CA GLY A 953 30.78 26.66 10.31
C GLY A 953 31.18 27.20 11.70
N GLY A 954 30.93 26.42 12.76
CA GLY A 954 31.37 26.73 14.12
C GLY A 954 30.39 27.55 14.97
N ARG A 955 29.06 27.43 14.79
CA ARG A 955 28.08 27.98 15.75
C ARG A 955 27.72 26.95 16.82
N LEU A 956 27.45 27.41 18.04
CA LEU A 956 26.84 26.61 19.10
C LEU A 956 25.33 26.69 18.97
N ALA A 957 24.65 25.55 19.05
CA ALA A 957 23.20 25.54 19.22
C ALA A 957 22.84 25.43 20.70
N GLN A 958 21.85 26.21 21.11
CA GLN A 958 21.29 26.12 22.44
C GLN A 958 20.21 25.02 22.45
N LEU A 959 20.36 24.03 23.32
CA LEU A 959 19.44 22.91 23.48
C LEU A 959 18.50 23.06 24.68
N ALA A 960 18.96 23.77 25.72
CA ALA A 960 18.18 24.07 26.90
C ALA A 960 18.52 25.47 27.41
N ALA A 961 17.55 26.11 28.08
CA ALA A 961 17.73 27.45 28.65
C ALA A 961 17.34 27.45 30.13
N GLY A 962 18.10 28.16 30.97
CA GLY A 962 17.75 28.26 32.38
C GLY A 962 18.60 29.25 33.18
N PRO A 963 18.17 29.59 34.42
CA PRO A 963 18.71 30.69 35.20
C PRO A 963 20.09 30.42 35.85
N GLY A 964 20.62 29.20 35.74
CA GLY A 964 21.87 28.83 36.39
C GLY A 964 23.09 29.63 35.90
N ARG A 965 23.95 30.02 36.85
CA ARG A 965 25.10 30.90 36.60
C ARG A 965 26.22 30.23 35.78
N VAL A 966 26.43 28.93 35.97
CA VAL A 966 27.42 28.16 35.20
C VAL A 966 26.72 27.58 33.96
N LYS A 967 27.27 27.76 32.76
CA LYS A 967 26.69 27.20 31.52
C LYS A 967 27.28 25.82 31.21
N ILE A 968 26.59 25.01 30.41
CA ILE A 968 27.10 23.72 29.93
C ILE A 968 27.35 23.83 28.43
N VAL A 969 28.52 23.40 27.99
CA VAL A 969 28.89 23.31 26.57
C VAL A 969 29.25 21.86 26.25
N CYS A 970 28.39 21.20 25.49
CA CYS A 970 28.52 19.83 25.06
C CYS A 970 29.39 19.73 23.80
N VAL A 971 30.36 18.83 23.83
CA VAL A 971 31.26 18.51 22.73
C VAL A 971 30.93 17.10 22.24
N PRO A 972 30.35 16.94 21.03
CA PRO A 972 29.95 15.65 20.51
C PRO A 972 31.15 14.76 20.20
N SER A 973 30.90 13.46 20.13
CA SER A 973 31.89 12.51 19.64
C SER A 973 32.18 12.76 18.17
N TYR A 974 33.45 12.65 17.75
CA TYR A 974 33.81 12.61 16.34
C TYR A 974 33.67 11.21 15.72
N VAL A 975 33.25 10.21 16.52
CA VAL A 975 32.92 8.86 16.04
C VAL A 975 31.47 8.84 15.62
N TYR A 976 31.20 8.91 14.32
CA TYR A 976 29.84 9.15 13.81
C TYR A 976 28.84 8.00 14.10
N VAL A 977 29.32 6.78 14.36
CA VAL A 977 28.48 5.60 14.72
C VAL A 977 27.67 5.83 16.01
N VAL A 978 28.14 6.69 16.91
CA VAL A 978 27.40 7.11 18.10
C VAL A 978 26.58 8.40 17.91
N GLY A 979 26.48 8.90 16.67
CA GLY A 979 26.03 10.26 16.32
C GLY A 979 27.19 11.27 16.36
N SER A 980 27.06 12.40 15.66
CA SER A 980 27.99 13.53 15.84
C SER A 980 27.24 14.83 15.59
N GLY A 981 26.67 15.38 16.64
CA GLY A 981 25.76 16.51 16.51
C GLY A 981 24.91 16.75 17.75
N GLN A 982 23.88 17.55 17.56
CA GLN A 982 23.01 18.03 18.63
C GLN A 982 22.14 16.92 19.22
N GLU A 983 21.82 15.93 18.40
CA GLU A 983 21.00 14.76 18.72
C GLU A 983 21.56 13.93 19.88
N GLN A 984 22.89 13.85 20.04
CA GLN A 984 23.54 13.14 21.14
C GLN A 984 23.17 13.70 22.51
N PHE A 985 22.89 14.99 22.60
CA PHE A 985 22.69 15.67 23.88
C PHE A 985 21.25 16.11 24.11
N MET A 986 20.31 15.85 23.21
CA MET A 986 18.91 16.29 23.40
C MET A 986 18.29 15.74 24.69
N ARG A 987 18.39 14.42 24.94
CA ARG A 987 17.84 13.80 26.15
C ARG A 987 18.55 14.21 27.43
N LEU A 988 19.85 14.51 27.33
CA LEU A 988 20.63 15.07 28.44
C LEU A 988 20.20 16.52 28.71
N ALA A 989 20.03 17.33 27.66
CA ALA A 989 19.65 18.73 27.72
C ALA A 989 18.23 18.93 28.26
N ASP A 990 17.28 18.03 27.94
CA ASP A 990 15.91 18.04 28.50
C ASP A 990 15.90 18.07 30.03
N ARG A 991 16.95 17.52 30.69
CA ARG A 991 17.08 17.52 32.16
C ARG A 991 17.56 18.85 32.73
N PHE A 992 18.14 19.71 31.90
CA PHE A 992 18.64 21.02 32.28
C PHE A 992 17.71 22.16 31.84
N ASP A 993 16.63 21.87 31.11
CA ASP A 993 15.68 22.88 30.68
C ASP A 993 14.95 23.51 31.88
N GLY A 994 14.92 24.83 31.92
CA GLY A 994 14.50 25.61 33.08
C GLY A 994 15.52 25.65 34.24
N VAL A 995 16.66 24.97 34.14
CA VAL A 995 17.72 24.93 35.16
C VAL A 995 18.95 25.73 34.73
N ARG A 996 19.53 25.45 33.55
CA ARG A 996 20.79 26.05 33.05
C ARG A 996 20.81 26.12 31.53
N ASP A 997 21.61 27.03 30.98
CA ASP A 997 21.86 27.02 29.54
C ASP A 997 22.76 25.84 29.15
N VAL A 998 22.27 25.00 28.22
CA VAL A 998 23.03 23.93 27.59
C VAL A 998 23.22 24.25 26.12
N HIS A 999 24.47 24.34 25.70
CA HIS A 999 24.86 24.52 24.31
C HIS A 999 25.57 23.28 23.80
N VAL A 1000 25.50 23.03 22.50
CA VAL A 1000 26.26 21.97 21.84
C VAL A 1000 27.04 22.54 20.66
N CYS A 1001 28.29 22.14 20.54
CA CYS A 1001 29.17 22.56 19.45
C CYS A 1001 29.00 21.66 18.23
N THR A 1002 29.02 22.24 17.04
CA THR A 1002 29.30 21.49 15.80
C THR A 1002 30.80 21.46 15.58
N LEU A 1003 31.37 20.27 15.40
CA LEU A 1003 32.81 20.11 15.15
C LEU A 1003 33.20 20.70 13.77
N PRO A 1004 34.17 21.63 13.70
CA PRO A 1004 34.60 22.23 12.43
C PRO A 1004 35.00 21.18 11.38
N GLY A 1005 34.46 21.29 10.17
CA GLY A 1005 34.71 20.37 9.05
C GLY A 1005 33.65 19.27 8.86
N PHE A 1006 32.88 18.92 9.91
CA PHE A 1006 31.76 18.00 9.78
C PHE A 1006 30.63 18.62 8.92
N GLY A 1007 30.07 17.82 8.00
CA GLY A 1007 29.06 18.29 7.03
C GLY A 1007 29.63 19.17 5.91
N THR A 1008 30.95 19.24 5.76
CA THR A 1008 31.62 20.01 4.70
C THR A 1008 32.63 19.16 3.94
N GLU A 1009 32.97 19.55 2.71
CA GLU A 1009 34.02 18.88 1.93
C GLU A 1009 35.44 19.18 2.45
N GLN A 1010 35.59 20.19 3.33
CA GLN A 1010 36.88 20.67 3.81
C GLN A 1010 37.19 20.24 5.25
N ALA A 1011 38.45 20.00 5.57
CA ALA A 1011 38.91 19.66 6.92
C ALA A 1011 39.68 20.81 7.59
N PRO A 1012 39.75 20.87 8.93
CA PRO A 1012 40.64 21.82 9.60
C PRO A 1012 42.10 21.55 9.21
N ARG A 1013 42.85 22.61 8.89
CA ARG A 1013 44.29 22.47 8.56
C ARG A 1013 45.09 21.87 9.71
N SER A 1014 44.77 22.23 10.95
CA SER A 1014 45.45 21.73 12.15
C SER A 1014 44.50 21.67 13.34
N ARG A 1015 44.95 21.01 14.41
CA ARG A 1015 44.24 20.91 15.69
C ARG A 1015 43.98 22.30 16.27
N GLU A 1016 44.96 23.19 16.18
CA GLU A 1016 44.85 24.58 16.68
C GLU A 1016 43.75 25.33 15.95
N VAL A 1017 43.61 25.14 14.63
CA VAL A 1017 42.52 25.77 13.85
C VAL A 1017 41.16 25.26 14.32
N ALA A 1018 41.00 23.96 14.55
CA ALA A 1018 39.75 23.39 15.05
C ALA A 1018 39.42 23.92 16.47
N LEU A 1019 40.42 23.98 17.36
CA LEU A 1019 40.26 24.46 18.73
C LEU A 1019 40.01 25.96 18.81
N ASP A 1020 40.66 26.78 17.98
CA ASP A 1020 40.46 28.22 17.94
C ASP A 1020 39.03 28.57 17.46
N LEU A 1021 38.52 27.88 16.44
CA LEU A 1021 37.16 28.06 15.96
C LEU A 1021 36.11 27.67 17.02
N LEU A 1022 36.27 26.51 17.65
CA LEU A 1022 35.40 26.09 18.75
C LEU A 1022 35.50 27.05 19.93
N GLY A 1023 36.71 27.53 20.24
CA GLY A 1023 36.94 28.47 21.33
C GLY A 1023 36.26 29.82 21.11
N ASP A 1024 36.34 30.36 19.90
CA ASP A 1024 35.67 31.62 19.54
C ASP A 1024 34.14 31.48 19.55
N ALA A 1025 33.63 30.34 19.07
CA ALA A 1025 32.22 30.00 19.13
C ALA A 1025 31.69 29.92 20.57
N ILE A 1026 32.45 29.27 21.44
CA ILE A 1026 32.12 29.16 22.86
C ILE A 1026 32.11 30.53 23.51
N ARG A 1027 33.15 31.35 23.30
CA ARG A 1027 33.20 32.72 23.84
C ARG A 1027 32.00 33.55 23.40
N ALA A 1028 31.57 33.42 22.14
CA ALA A 1028 30.40 34.12 21.64
C ALA A 1028 29.09 33.67 22.31
N ALA A 1029 28.93 32.38 22.61
CA ALA A 1029 27.72 31.82 23.23
C ALA A 1029 27.67 31.99 24.75
N VAL A 1030 28.80 31.78 25.43
CA VAL A 1030 28.84 31.82 26.90
C VAL A 1030 29.12 33.22 27.45
N GLY A 1031 29.84 34.06 26.71
CA GLY A 1031 30.32 35.37 27.16
C GLY A 1031 31.32 35.25 28.32
N ASP A 1032 31.19 36.11 29.33
CA ASP A 1032 32.01 36.06 30.56
C ASP A 1032 31.45 35.10 31.62
N ALA A 1033 30.39 34.34 31.32
CA ALA A 1033 29.80 33.40 32.27
C ALA A 1033 30.74 32.20 32.48
N PRO A 1034 30.87 31.70 33.73
CA PRO A 1034 31.60 30.45 33.95
C PRO A 1034 30.90 29.29 33.25
N PHE A 1035 31.63 28.33 32.71
CA PHE A 1035 31.04 27.18 32.00
C PHE A 1035 31.80 25.88 32.21
N VAL A 1036 31.12 24.76 32.02
CA VAL A 1036 31.70 23.41 32.00
C VAL A 1036 31.67 22.86 30.58
N LEU A 1037 32.78 22.25 30.17
CA LEU A 1037 32.85 21.47 28.93
C LEU A 1037 32.43 20.03 29.23
N VAL A 1038 31.48 19.50 28.48
CA VAL A 1038 31.00 18.12 28.63
C VAL A 1038 31.25 17.37 27.33
N GLY A 1039 32.23 16.47 27.30
CA GLY A 1039 32.55 15.67 26.12
C GLY A 1039 32.02 14.24 26.24
N TYR A 1040 31.30 13.76 25.23
CA TYR A 1040 30.85 12.36 25.17
C TYR A 1040 31.77 11.51 24.31
N SER A 1041 32.12 10.32 24.80
CA SER A 1041 33.02 9.38 24.12
C SER A 1041 34.30 10.10 23.70
N MET A 1042 34.68 10.05 22.43
CA MET A 1042 35.87 10.72 21.91
C MET A 1042 35.80 12.25 21.93
N GLY A 1043 34.61 12.84 22.07
CA GLY A 1043 34.42 14.27 22.28
C GLY A 1043 35.07 14.78 23.57
N GLY A 1044 35.29 13.90 24.56
CA GLY A 1044 36.05 14.23 25.78
C GLY A 1044 37.51 14.60 25.54
N VAL A 1045 38.16 14.02 24.52
CA VAL A 1045 39.54 14.36 24.13
C VAL A 1045 39.61 15.79 23.57
N VAL A 1046 38.61 16.15 22.76
CA VAL A 1046 38.46 17.51 22.21
C VAL A 1046 38.14 18.48 23.33
N ALA A 1047 37.21 18.15 24.23
CA ALA A 1047 36.85 18.97 25.38
C ALA A 1047 38.06 19.27 26.29
N ARG A 1048 38.92 18.29 26.55
CA ARG A 1048 40.14 18.50 27.36
C ARG A 1048 41.15 19.41 26.68
N SER A 1049 41.38 19.20 25.38
CA SER A 1049 42.26 20.03 24.55
C SER A 1049 41.76 21.48 24.45
N LEU A 1050 40.44 21.63 24.36
CA LEU A 1050 39.76 22.91 24.30
C LEU A 1050 39.82 23.66 25.63
N ALA A 1051 39.76 22.93 26.76
CA ALA A 1051 39.93 23.51 28.09
C ALA A 1051 41.31 24.15 28.24
N GLU A 1052 42.38 23.42 27.89
CA GLU A 1052 43.76 23.94 27.93
C GLU A 1052 43.90 25.21 27.06
N ARG A 1053 43.37 25.17 25.84
CA ARG A 1053 43.43 26.31 24.92
C ARG A 1053 42.65 27.52 25.43
N LEU A 1054 41.46 27.32 25.98
CA LEU A 1054 40.61 28.39 26.51
C LEU A 1054 41.13 28.97 27.82
N GLU A 1055 41.73 28.17 28.70
CA GLU A 1055 42.41 28.62 29.93
C GLU A 1055 43.60 29.52 29.60
N SER A 1056 44.41 29.15 28.60
CA SER A 1056 45.53 29.98 28.12
C SER A 1056 45.06 31.36 27.59
N GLY A 1057 43.80 31.45 27.15
CA GLY A 1057 43.14 32.66 26.70
C GLY A 1057 42.31 33.39 27.77
N GLY A 1058 42.36 32.97 29.04
CA GLY A 1058 41.69 33.63 30.17
C GLY A 1058 40.19 33.32 30.35
N ALA A 1059 39.66 32.27 29.73
CA ALA A 1059 38.26 31.88 29.88
C ALA A 1059 37.94 31.33 31.28
N ALA A 1060 36.75 31.62 31.80
CA ALA A 1060 36.28 31.17 33.12
C ALA A 1060 35.76 29.71 33.08
N ILE A 1061 36.65 28.74 32.86
CA ILE A 1061 36.26 27.31 32.85
C ILE A 1061 36.07 26.83 34.28
N ALA A 1062 34.86 26.37 34.60
CA ALA A 1062 34.50 25.80 35.90
C ALA A 1062 34.90 24.32 36.03
N GLY A 1063 35.00 23.60 34.90
CA GLY A 1063 35.41 22.20 34.88
C GLY A 1063 35.26 21.54 33.50
N VAL A 1064 35.79 20.31 33.38
CA VAL A 1064 35.60 19.43 32.22
C VAL A 1064 35.01 18.08 32.66
N ALA A 1065 33.83 17.72 32.17
CA ALA A 1065 33.25 16.40 32.36
C ALA A 1065 33.44 15.54 31.10
N MET A 1066 33.92 14.32 31.29
CA MET A 1066 34.19 13.34 30.25
C MET A 1066 33.27 12.14 30.47
N ILE A 1067 32.38 11.88 29.51
CA ILE A 1067 31.42 10.77 29.56
C ILE A 1067 32.00 9.62 28.74
N ASP A 1068 32.43 8.57 29.42
CA ASP A 1068 32.93 7.32 28.88
C ASP A 1068 34.03 7.47 27.81
N THR A 1069 34.97 8.38 28.04
CA THR A 1069 36.06 8.72 27.12
C THR A 1069 37.29 7.81 27.26
N LEU A 1070 37.78 7.27 26.13
CA LEU A 1070 39.01 6.50 26.03
C LEU A 1070 40.29 7.35 26.09
N ALA A 1071 41.37 6.80 26.65
CA ALA A 1071 42.70 7.42 26.62
C ALA A 1071 43.45 7.06 25.33
N LEU A 1072 43.76 8.07 24.52
CA LEU A 1072 44.56 7.94 23.29
C LEU A 1072 46.03 8.36 23.46
N ASP A 1073 46.46 8.66 24.69
CA ASP A 1073 47.84 9.07 24.99
C ASP A 1073 48.71 7.86 25.35
N THR A 1074 49.93 7.81 24.84
CA THR A 1074 50.91 6.72 24.98
C THR A 1074 51.58 6.66 26.36
N GLY A 1075 50.94 7.19 27.42
CA GLY A 1075 51.60 7.34 28.73
C GLY A 1075 50.73 7.17 29.98
N ALA A 1076 49.49 6.68 29.86
CA ALA A 1076 48.54 6.69 30.97
C ALA A 1076 48.57 5.45 31.90
N ALA A 1077 49.51 4.53 31.73
CA ALA A 1077 49.81 3.49 32.72
C ALA A 1077 51.12 3.86 33.43
N GLY A 1078 51.04 4.31 34.69
CA GLY A 1078 52.18 4.86 35.42
C GLY A 1078 53.33 3.87 35.63
N ASP A 1079 54.54 4.25 35.20
CA ASP A 1079 55.68 4.59 36.08
C ASP A 1079 56.82 5.11 35.18
N ALA A 1080 57.40 6.26 35.52
CA ALA A 1080 58.32 7.02 34.65
C ALA A 1080 59.76 6.45 34.56
N THR A 1081 59.94 5.12 34.58
CA THR A 1081 61.28 4.50 34.64
C THR A 1081 61.51 3.32 33.70
N ALA A 1082 60.68 3.11 32.67
CA ALA A 1082 60.96 2.10 31.65
C ALA A 1082 61.08 2.75 30.26
N ASP A 1083 62.22 2.51 29.60
CA ASP A 1083 62.40 2.66 28.16
C ASP A 1083 61.41 1.69 27.47
N THR A 1084 60.19 2.15 27.18
CA THR A 1084 59.23 1.41 26.36
C THR A 1084 59.05 2.12 25.02
N ASP A 1085 59.05 1.33 23.95
CA ASP A 1085 58.92 1.79 22.57
C ASP A 1085 57.61 2.58 22.38
N ALA A 1086 57.73 3.90 22.14
CA ALA A 1086 56.59 4.79 21.94
C ALA A 1086 55.68 4.36 20.77
N ASP A 1087 56.22 3.63 19.79
CA ASP A 1087 55.45 3.07 18.66
C ASP A 1087 54.54 1.91 19.10
N ALA A 1088 54.94 1.11 20.09
CA ALA A 1088 54.15 -0.03 20.57
C ALA A 1088 52.93 0.39 21.40
N ASP A 1089 53.03 1.49 22.15
CA ASP A 1089 51.91 2.04 22.93
C ASP A 1089 50.87 2.74 22.04
N ALA A 1090 51.29 3.33 20.92
CA ALA A 1090 50.41 3.95 19.94
C ALA A 1090 49.58 2.91 19.17
N ASP A 1091 50.21 1.80 18.74
CA ASP A 1091 49.51 0.69 18.09
C ASP A 1091 48.48 0.04 19.03
N ALA A 1092 48.80 -0.11 20.32
CA ALA A 1092 47.88 -0.66 21.31
C ALA A 1092 46.66 0.25 21.60
N ALA A 1093 46.80 1.57 21.52
CA ALA A 1093 45.67 2.51 21.64
C ALA A 1093 44.77 2.51 20.39
N ALA A 1094 45.38 2.39 19.20
CA ALA A 1094 44.65 2.22 17.95
C ALA A 1094 43.87 0.90 17.92
N ASP A 1095 44.44 -0.19 18.45
CA ASP A 1095 43.77 -1.49 18.56
C ASP A 1095 42.61 -1.48 19.57
N ALA A 1096 42.74 -0.77 20.70
CA ALA A 1096 41.66 -0.60 21.67
C ALA A 1096 40.49 0.22 21.09
N PHE A 1097 40.78 1.32 20.39
CA PHE A 1097 39.79 2.10 19.67
C PHE A 1097 39.12 1.29 18.56
N ALA A 1098 39.89 0.48 17.82
CA ALA A 1098 39.35 -0.43 16.81
C ALA A 1098 38.45 -1.51 17.45
N ALA A 1099 38.81 -2.06 18.60
CA ALA A 1099 37.96 -3.03 19.31
C ALA A 1099 36.64 -2.40 19.77
N LEU A 1100 36.68 -1.17 20.31
CA LEU A 1100 35.47 -0.41 20.65
C LEU A 1100 34.62 -0.19 19.39
N LEU A 1101 35.20 0.34 18.32
CA LEU A 1101 34.48 0.61 17.06
C LEU A 1101 33.93 -0.67 16.42
N ALA A 1102 34.63 -1.79 16.52
CA ALA A 1102 34.14 -3.09 16.05
C ALA A 1102 32.88 -3.51 16.81
N GLY A 1103 32.88 -3.37 18.15
CA GLY A 1103 31.68 -3.61 18.96
C GLY A 1103 30.53 -2.66 18.62
N LEU A 1104 30.83 -1.38 18.37
CA LEU A 1104 29.82 -0.40 17.93
C LEU A 1104 29.22 -0.74 16.56
N LEU A 1105 30.03 -1.23 15.61
CA LEU A 1105 29.61 -1.56 14.25
C LEU A 1105 28.86 -2.90 14.13
N THR A 1106 29.06 -3.83 15.07
CA THR A 1106 28.42 -5.16 15.03
C THR A 1106 27.12 -5.26 15.84
N GLN A 1107 26.83 -4.30 16.73
CA GLN A 1107 25.65 -4.35 17.63
C GLN A 1107 24.44 -3.50 17.20
N GLU A 1108 24.37 -2.95 15.99
CA GLU A 1108 23.41 -1.88 15.67
C GLU A 1108 21.91 -2.27 15.82
N ARG A 1109 21.28 -1.72 16.87
CA ARG A 1109 19.83 -1.51 17.03
C ARG A 1109 19.33 -0.21 16.35
N ARG A 1110 20.16 0.47 15.54
CA ARG A 1110 19.78 1.67 14.77
C ARG A 1110 20.40 1.64 13.38
N GLU A 1111 19.56 1.63 12.34
CA GLU A 1111 19.98 1.93 10.97
C GLU A 1111 20.13 3.45 10.82
N ILE A 1112 21.32 3.98 11.09
CA ILE A 1112 21.69 5.34 10.68
C ILE A 1112 22.59 5.21 9.45
N ALA A 1113 22.09 5.63 8.29
CA ALA A 1113 22.91 5.72 7.09
C ALA A 1113 23.93 6.87 7.24
N ILE A 1114 25.20 6.54 7.42
CA ILE A 1114 26.32 7.49 7.56
C ILE A 1114 26.96 7.71 6.19
N ASP A 1115 27.04 8.95 5.74
CA ASP A 1115 27.70 9.30 4.48
C ASP A 1115 29.24 9.23 4.56
N ASP A 1116 29.89 9.12 3.39
CA ASP A 1116 31.36 9.03 3.31
C ASP A 1116 32.06 10.31 3.77
N ALA A 1117 31.41 11.47 3.65
CA ALA A 1117 31.98 12.74 4.09
C ALA A 1117 32.12 12.79 5.63
N SER A 1118 31.16 12.20 6.35
CA SER A 1118 31.17 12.04 7.79
C SER A 1118 32.23 11.05 8.25
N TRP A 1119 32.40 9.94 7.53
CA TRP A 1119 33.50 9.00 7.78
C TRP A 1119 34.88 9.61 7.53
N LEU A 1120 35.05 10.37 6.46
CA LEU A 1120 36.29 11.11 6.19
C LEU A 1120 36.56 12.15 7.29
N SER A 1121 35.52 12.82 7.78
CA SER A 1121 35.65 13.82 8.86
C SER A 1121 36.02 13.17 10.20
N MET A 1122 35.53 11.97 10.49
CA MET A 1122 36.04 11.13 11.58
C MET A 1122 37.53 10.83 11.39
N GLY A 1123 37.94 10.44 10.18
CA GLY A 1123 39.34 10.20 9.83
C GLY A 1123 40.23 11.44 10.06
N ASP A 1124 39.73 12.63 9.74
CA ASP A 1124 40.46 13.88 9.96
C ASP A 1124 40.65 14.16 11.44
N TYR A 1125 39.62 13.96 12.27
CA TYR A 1125 39.73 14.16 13.72
C TYR A 1125 40.60 13.10 14.40
N LEU A 1126 40.56 11.85 13.91
CA LEU A 1126 41.52 10.83 14.33
C LEU A 1126 42.95 11.28 14.02
N ARG A 1127 43.20 11.84 12.82
CA ARG A 1127 44.52 12.37 12.44
C ARG A 1127 44.96 13.55 13.30
N LEU A 1128 44.04 14.42 13.70
CA LEU A 1128 44.32 15.65 14.45
C LEU A 1128 44.51 15.44 15.96
N PHE A 1129 43.90 14.42 16.55
CA PHE A 1129 43.84 14.24 18.01
C PHE A 1129 44.46 12.93 18.54
N THR A 1130 44.90 12.01 17.68
CA THR A 1130 45.59 10.77 18.11
C THR A 1130 47.09 11.00 18.32
N GLY A 1131 47.67 10.48 19.42
CA GLY A 1131 49.11 10.52 19.67
C GLY A 1131 49.65 11.83 20.27
N GLU A 1132 48.77 12.79 20.57
CA GLU A 1132 49.14 14.09 21.14
C GLU A 1132 48.98 14.11 22.67
N ARG A 1133 50.02 14.57 23.38
CA ARG A 1133 49.97 14.75 24.84
C ARG A 1133 49.20 16.03 25.18
N THR A 1134 48.08 15.90 25.89
CA THR A 1134 47.38 17.07 26.46
C THR A 1134 48.19 17.64 27.63
N GLY A 1135 48.36 18.95 27.69
CA GLY A 1135 49.06 19.61 28.78
C GLY A 1135 48.28 19.59 30.10
N PRO A 1136 48.93 19.93 31.23
CA PRO A 1136 48.25 20.05 32.51
C PRO A 1136 47.27 21.24 32.49
N SER A 1137 45.98 20.98 32.70
CA SER A 1137 44.95 22.03 32.84
C SER A 1137 44.50 22.15 34.30
N THR A 1138 44.21 23.38 34.71
CA THR A 1138 43.83 23.75 36.10
C THR A 1138 42.36 23.53 36.41
N ALA A 1139 41.53 23.31 35.40
CA ALA A 1139 40.12 23.01 35.53
C ALA A 1139 39.90 21.63 36.14
N ARG A 1140 39.00 21.55 37.13
CA ARG A 1140 38.56 20.29 37.75
C ARG A 1140 37.97 19.36 36.70
N THR A 1141 38.27 18.08 36.79
CA THR A 1141 37.86 17.06 35.82
C THR A 1141 36.98 15.97 36.44
N LEU A 1142 35.89 15.61 35.74
CA LEU A 1142 34.98 14.53 36.12
C LEU A 1142 34.97 13.45 35.03
N MET A 1143 35.09 12.19 35.41
CA MET A 1143 34.89 11.05 34.53
C MET A 1143 33.63 10.27 34.91
N ILE A 1144 32.66 10.21 33.99
CA ILE A 1144 31.44 9.42 34.12
C ILE A 1144 31.60 8.13 33.32
N ARG A 1145 31.54 6.96 33.97
CA ARG A 1145 31.82 5.65 33.35
C ARG A 1145 30.57 4.79 33.24
N ALA A 1146 30.39 4.14 32.09
CA ALA A 1146 29.47 3.03 31.93
C ALA A 1146 29.96 1.83 32.76
N THR A 1147 29.09 1.26 33.60
CA THR A 1147 29.41 0.06 34.39
C THR A 1147 28.94 -1.24 33.74
N GLU A 1148 28.15 -1.18 32.67
CA GLU A 1148 27.72 -2.35 31.90
C GLU A 1148 28.56 -2.49 30.61
N PRO A 1149 29.05 -3.69 30.27
CA PRO A 1149 29.84 -3.91 29.06
C PRO A 1149 28.94 -4.00 27.80
N LEU A 1150 29.52 -3.68 26.64
CA LEU A 1150 28.94 -3.99 25.33
C LEU A 1150 29.21 -5.49 25.02
N ASP A 1151 28.19 -6.29 24.66
CA ASP A 1151 28.39 -7.72 24.36
C ASP A 1151 29.50 -7.94 23.32
N GLY A 1152 30.48 -8.77 23.67
CA GLY A 1152 31.63 -9.09 22.81
C GLY A 1152 32.88 -8.20 23.02
N ALA A 1153 32.79 -7.12 23.78
CA ALA A 1153 33.95 -6.31 24.19
C ALA A 1153 34.44 -6.72 25.59
N ALA A 1154 35.74 -6.98 25.73
CA ALA A 1154 36.35 -7.13 27.06
C ALA A 1154 36.29 -5.78 27.80
N PRO A 1155 36.18 -5.77 29.15
CA PRO A 1155 36.23 -4.52 29.92
C PRO A 1155 37.57 -3.82 29.67
N ASP A 1156 37.53 -2.72 28.92
CA ASP A 1156 38.73 -1.99 28.52
C ASP A 1156 39.19 -1.06 29.67
N ASP A 1157 40.28 -1.43 30.32
CA ASP A 1157 40.89 -0.71 31.45
C ASP A 1157 41.63 0.58 31.03
N ARG A 1158 41.60 0.97 29.75
CA ARG A 1158 42.33 2.15 29.20
C ARG A 1158 41.51 3.45 29.11
N ARG A 1159 40.42 3.60 29.88
CA ARG A 1159 39.73 4.90 30.03
C ARG A 1159 40.63 5.89 30.79
N TRP A 1160 40.45 7.21 30.61
CA TRP A 1160 41.27 8.21 31.34
C TRP A 1160 41.19 7.96 32.87
N VAL A 1161 42.35 7.80 33.51
CA VAL A 1161 42.49 7.55 34.95
C VAL A 1161 42.96 8.80 35.70
N ALA A 1162 43.56 9.77 35.01
CA ALA A 1162 44.02 11.03 35.58
C ALA A 1162 42.92 12.11 35.56
N THR A 1163 41.79 11.85 36.23
CA THR A 1163 40.74 12.85 36.48
C THR A 1163 40.54 13.04 37.99
N ASP A 1164 40.07 14.22 38.41
CA ASP A 1164 39.93 14.57 39.83
C ASP A 1164 38.79 13.78 40.50
N ASP A 1165 37.69 13.56 39.79
CA ASP A 1165 36.51 12.84 40.27
C ASP A 1165 36.05 11.75 39.30
N HIS A 1166 35.45 10.68 39.84
CA HIS A 1166 34.91 9.56 39.08
C HIS A 1166 33.50 9.18 39.55
N VAL A 1167 32.59 8.94 38.61
CA VAL A 1167 31.22 8.45 38.87
C VAL A 1167 30.90 7.29 37.92
N GLY A 1168 30.35 6.20 38.45
CA GLY A 1168 29.83 5.09 37.65
C GLY A 1168 28.32 5.20 37.48
N VAL A 1169 27.81 4.94 36.28
CA VAL A 1169 26.38 4.88 35.94
C VAL A 1169 26.06 3.50 35.37
N ALA A 1170 24.98 2.89 35.87
CA ALA A 1170 24.49 1.57 35.47
C ALA A 1170 23.84 1.62 34.09
N ALA A 1171 24.69 1.65 33.07
CA ALA A 1171 24.35 1.77 31.67
C ALA A 1171 25.52 1.25 30.82
N ASP A 1172 25.23 0.87 29.57
CA ASP A 1172 26.23 0.67 28.53
C ASP A 1172 26.65 2.01 27.90
N HIS A 1173 27.60 1.98 26.97
CA HIS A 1173 28.14 3.19 26.33
C HIS A 1173 27.06 4.08 25.67
N PHE A 1174 26.04 3.49 25.04
CA PHE A 1174 24.99 4.22 24.31
C PHE A 1174 23.93 4.77 25.26
N THR A 1175 23.49 3.93 26.20
CA THR A 1175 22.39 4.24 27.11
C THR A 1175 22.74 5.35 28.11
N LEU A 1176 24.03 5.62 28.37
CA LEU A 1176 24.52 6.73 29.22
C LEU A 1176 23.93 8.11 28.90
N ILE A 1177 23.80 8.44 27.61
CA ILE A 1177 23.25 9.72 27.13
C ILE A 1177 21.81 9.57 26.61
N GLU A 1178 21.24 8.36 26.72
CA GLU A 1178 19.88 8.04 26.28
C GLU A 1178 18.97 7.61 27.42
N ALA A 1179 18.90 6.31 27.73
CA ALA A 1179 18.02 5.76 28.75
C ALA A 1179 18.43 6.20 30.16
N ALA A 1180 19.75 6.31 30.40
CA ALA A 1180 20.36 6.77 31.64
C ALA A 1180 20.79 8.26 31.59
N ALA A 1181 20.31 9.03 30.60
CA ALA A 1181 20.62 10.47 30.48
C ALA A 1181 20.27 11.26 31.74
N GLY A 1182 19.23 10.83 32.47
CA GLY A 1182 18.84 11.41 33.77
C GLY A 1182 19.95 11.29 34.82
N ASP A 1183 20.45 10.07 35.03
CA ASP A 1183 21.49 9.80 36.03
C ASP A 1183 22.82 10.51 35.67
N THR A 1184 23.13 10.57 34.37
CA THR A 1184 24.29 11.31 33.85
C THR A 1184 24.14 12.81 34.07
N ALA A 1185 22.97 13.40 33.80
CA ALA A 1185 22.70 14.81 34.07
C ALA A 1185 22.79 15.13 35.57
N ASP A 1186 22.23 14.28 36.43
CA ASP A 1186 22.28 14.43 37.88
C ASP A 1186 23.70 14.33 38.45
N ALA A 1187 24.56 13.51 37.84
CA ALA A 1187 25.97 13.45 38.19
C ALA A 1187 26.71 14.74 37.84
N ILE A 1188 26.45 15.30 36.66
CA ILE A 1188 27.03 16.57 36.21
C ILE A 1188 26.53 17.73 37.09
N GLU A 1189 25.24 17.81 37.40
CA GLU A 1189 24.68 18.90 38.21
C GLU A 1189 25.21 18.88 39.65
N ARG A 1190 25.27 17.69 40.28
CA ARG A 1190 25.85 17.54 41.62
C ARG A 1190 27.33 17.94 41.65
N TRP A 1191 28.07 17.62 40.59
CA TRP A 1191 29.48 17.96 40.49
C TRP A 1191 29.72 19.45 40.25
N ILE A 1192 28.87 20.12 39.47
CA ILE A 1192 28.92 21.59 39.31
C ILE A 1192 28.57 22.31 40.63
N GLY A 1193 27.68 21.73 41.44
CA GLY A 1193 27.25 22.30 42.71
C GLY A 1193 28.20 22.05 43.90
N ALA A 1194 29.14 21.12 43.77
CA ALA A 1194 30.11 20.73 44.80
C ALA A 1194 31.45 21.45 44.64
#